data_AF-A0A0Q2UZ38-F1
#
_entry.id   AF-A0A0Q2UZ38-F1
#
_cell.length_a   1.000
_cell.length_b   1.000
_cell.length_c   1.000
_cell.angle_alpha   90.00
_cell.angle_beta   90.00
_cell.angle_gamma   90.00
#
_symmetry.space_group_name_H-M   'P 1'
#
loop_
_entity.id
_entity.type
_entity.pdbx_description
1 polymer ?
#
loop_
_entity_poly.entity_id
_entity_poly.type
_entity_poly.pdbx_seq_one_letter_code
_entity_poly.pdbx_strand_id
1 'polypeptide(L)'
;MDNPDIVYTKVDEAPELASASFLPIIQRFAAEAGVTVGTRDISLAGRIIATFPEHLTEAQRQSDDLAFLGELVKTPGANVIKLPNVSASVPQLVAAVKELQAQGYALPDYPESPANDAEKAIRAKYDTIKGSAVNPVLREGNSDRRAAVAVKNYAQANPHRMGAWSADSKTTVSTMDANDFRSNEKSATLAQAATARIEHVALDGTVTVLKDAVSYPAGTVVDATFMSARALGAFLLEQIAATKEAGTLFSIHLKATMMKVSDPIIFGHAVKAFLKPVFDTYADDLAAMGVNPNSGLGGVLSTIATSPKGAEIQAAIDAVMDDQPPMYMVNSDKGITNLHVPSDVIIDASMPALIRAGGKGWGPDGQEADTNCVIPDSSYAAVYDEAVKNCIANGALDPATAGTVQNVGLMAQKAEEYGSHPTTFEIPAAGTVRMVLDNGDILHEHAVEAGDIWRSASTRQAPIEDWVQLAIDRQALENCQAVFWLDENRAHDAELLKYVRPLLDKAGVADKFQILAPREATALSFDTIRKGENSIAVTGNVLRDYLTDLFPILELGTSAKMLSIVKLMQGGGLFETGAGGSAPKHVQQLVEENHLRWDSLGEFCALGESLKFLAQVKNNPKAMVLGRAVDAATQGILDHDKSPGRKVGQPDNRDSHYYFALYWAQGLAAQTDDVELAATFAPIAQALADAEAQITADLAAAQGQPADIGGYYHTDPAKTAAVMRPSAALNAIIG
;
A
#
# COMPACT_ATOMS: atom_id res chain seq x y z
N MET A 1 -4.74 -33.20 -1.89
CA MET A 1 -3.32 -33.00 -2.26
C MET A 1 -2.69 -32.25 -1.11
N ASP A 2 -1.54 -32.70 -0.61
CA ASP A 2 -0.85 -31.98 0.45
C ASP A 2 -0.41 -30.61 -0.08
N ASN A 3 -0.67 -29.56 0.70
CA ASN A 3 -0.27 -28.21 0.34
C ASN A 3 1.27 -28.10 0.38
N PRO A 4 1.89 -27.36 -0.55
CA PRO A 4 3.33 -27.14 -0.48
C PRO A 4 3.70 -26.42 0.82
N ASP A 5 4.93 -26.61 1.28
CA ASP A 5 5.47 -25.93 2.46
C ASP A 5 5.50 -24.42 2.28
N ILE A 6 5.71 -23.94 1.06
CA ILE A 6 5.67 -22.54 0.67
C ILE A 6 4.82 -22.41 -0.60
N VAL A 7 3.84 -21.50 -0.57
CA VAL A 7 3.11 -21.08 -1.78
C VAL A 7 3.73 -19.79 -2.31
N TYR A 8 4.27 -19.83 -3.51
CA TYR A 8 4.76 -18.67 -4.25
C TYR A 8 3.68 -18.21 -5.23
N THR A 9 3.17 -16.99 -5.09
CA THR A 9 2.06 -16.53 -5.93
C THR A 9 2.51 -16.25 -7.36
N LYS A 10 1.82 -16.84 -8.34
CA LYS A 10 1.88 -16.43 -9.75
C LYS A 10 1.00 -15.19 -9.93
N VAL A 11 1.57 -14.14 -10.51
CA VAL A 11 1.00 -12.78 -10.54
C VAL A 11 1.05 -12.20 -11.95
N ASP A 12 1.27 -10.89 -12.09
CA ASP A 12 1.18 -10.15 -13.33
C ASP A 12 2.49 -9.44 -13.65
N GLU A 13 2.71 -9.11 -14.93
CA GLU A 13 3.72 -8.15 -15.38
C GLU A 13 5.15 -8.45 -14.87
N ALA A 14 5.86 -7.44 -14.35
CA ALA A 14 7.28 -7.55 -13.99
C ALA A 14 7.61 -8.62 -12.93
N PRO A 15 6.89 -8.71 -11.79
CA PRO A 15 7.16 -9.75 -10.80
C PRO A 15 6.89 -11.17 -11.32
N GLU A 16 5.93 -11.37 -12.21
CA GLU A 16 5.72 -12.69 -12.82
C GLU A 16 6.86 -13.07 -13.77
N LEU A 17 7.36 -12.10 -14.56
CA LEU A 17 8.53 -12.31 -15.41
C LEU A 17 9.78 -12.62 -14.57
N ALA A 18 10.00 -11.88 -13.48
CA ALA A 18 11.08 -12.17 -12.53
C ALA A 18 10.93 -13.58 -11.91
N SER A 19 9.71 -13.98 -11.56
CA SER A 19 9.40 -15.33 -11.04
C SER A 19 9.81 -16.44 -12.00
N ALA A 20 9.63 -16.26 -13.31
CA ALA A 20 10.06 -17.23 -14.32
C ALA A 20 11.59 -17.46 -14.34
N SER A 21 12.37 -16.50 -13.83
CA SER A 21 13.81 -16.63 -13.62
C SER A 21 14.15 -17.17 -12.22
N PHE A 22 13.51 -16.63 -11.17
CA PHE A 22 13.92 -16.87 -9.78
C PHE A 22 13.31 -18.13 -9.15
N LEU A 23 12.06 -18.46 -9.45
CA LEU A 23 11.36 -19.58 -8.83
C LEU A 23 12.09 -20.93 -8.99
N PRO A 24 12.69 -21.27 -10.16
CA PRO A 24 13.50 -22.48 -10.29
C PRO A 24 14.71 -22.53 -9.34
N ILE A 25 15.35 -21.39 -9.06
CA ILE A 25 16.46 -21.29 -8.11
C ILE A 25 15.94 -21.59 -6.70
N ILE A 26 14.82 -20.97 -6.30
CA ILE A 26 14.19 -21.21 -5.00
C ILE A 26 13.87 -22.69 -4.84
N GLN A 27 13.21 -23.30 -5.84
CA GLN A 27 12.81 -24.70 -5.81
C GLN A 27 14.02 -25.64 -5.68
N ARG A 28 15.09 -25.40 -6.45
CA ARG A 28 16.31 -26.20 -6.39
C ARG A 28 16.96 -26.17 -5.01
N PHE A 29 17.07 -24.97 -4.42
CA PHE A 29 17.74 -24.77 -3.13
C PHE A 29 16.88 -25.31 -1.97
N ALA A 30 15.58 -25.00 -1.97
CA ALA A 30 14.64 -25.45 -0.93
C ALA A 30 14.52 -26.98 -0.84
N ALA A 31 14.64 -27.69 -1.97
CA ALA A 31 14.58 -29.15 -2.01
C ALA A 31 15.66 -29.82 -1.14
N GLU A 32 16.85 -29.21 -1.00
CA GLU A 32 17.95 -29.74 -0.16
C GLU A 32 17.62 -29.68 1.36
N ALA A 33 16.62 -28.88 1.73
CA ALA A 33 16.07 -28.81 3.08
C ALA A 33 14.77 -29.63 3.25
N GLY A 34 14.38 -30.40 2.23
CA GLY A 34 13.10 -31.11 2.19
C GLY A 34 11.90 -30.17 2.16
N VAL A 35 12.06 -28.95 1.64
CA VAL A 35 11.01 -27.92 1.57
C VAL A 35 10.41 -27.89 0.17
N THR A 36 9.10 -28.05 0.09
CA THR A 36 8.33 -28.00 -1.16
C THR A 36 7.83 -26.58 -1.46
N VAL A 37 8.11 -26.08 -2.66
CA VAL A 37 7.67 -24.75 -3.10
C VAL A 37 6.77 -24.88 -4.33
N GLY A 38 5.49 -24.57 -4.15
CA GLY A 38 4.46 -24.65 -5.20
C GLY A 38 3.85 -23.30 -5.51
N THR A 39 3.01 -23.23 -6.55
CA THR A 39 2.39 -21.97 -7.00
C THR A 39 0.86 -21.96 -6.91
N ARG A 40 0.31 -20.75 -6.86
CA ARG A 40 -1.11 -20.44 -6.99
C ARG A 40 -1.28 -19.23 -7.89
N ASP A 41 -2.13 -19.33 -8.91
CA ASP A 41 -2.32 -18.29 -9.92
C ASP A 41 -3.38 -17.28 -9.49
N ILE A 42 -2.91 -16.11 -9.08
CA ILE A 42 -3.77 -14.97 -8.71
C ILE A 42 -3.63 -13.80 -9.69
N SER A 43 -3.05 -14.05 -10.88
CA SER A 43 -2.96 -13.07 -11.97
C SER A 43 -4.35 -12.57 -12.36
N LEU A 44 -4.43 -11.41 -13.01
CA LEU A 44 -5.67 -10.87 -13.55
C LEU A 44 -6.30 -11.86 -14.54
N ALA A 45 -5.52 -12.40 -15.47
CA ALA A 45 -5.99 -13.43 -16.40
C ALA A 45 -6.45 -14.69 -15.66
N GLY A 46 -5.67 -15.10 -14.66
CA GLY A 46 -5.97 -16.15 -13.69
C GLY A 46 -7.39 -16.07 -13.14
N ARG A 47 -7.67 -14.95 -12.49
CA ARG A 47 -8.95 -14.69 -11.83
C ARG A 47 -10.11 -14.54 -12.81
N ILE A 48 -9.87 -13.98 -14.01
CA ILE A 48 -10.90 -13.92 -15.08
C ILE A 48 -11.32 -15.33 -15.49
N ILE A 49 -10.36 -16.18 -15.90
CA ILE A 49 -10.64 -17.54 -16.38
C ILE A 49 -11.37 -18.36 -15.29
N ALA A 50 -10.95 -18.25 -14.02
CA ALA A 50 -11.57 -18.98 -12.91
C ALA A 50 -13.02 -18.55 -12.62
N THR A 51 -13.40 -17.31 -12.97
CA THR A 51 -14.74 -16.75 -12.68
C THR A 51 -15.81 -17.12 -13.72
N PHE A 52 -15.39 -17.54 -14.92
CA PHE A 52 -16.28 -17.87 -16.04
C PHE A 52 -16.10 -19.30 -16.57
N PRO A 53 -16.06 -20.35 -15.73
CA PRO A 53 -15.84 -21.72 -16.20
C PRO A 53 -16.93 -22.21 -17.15
N GLU A 54 -18.13 -21.66 -17.07
CA GLU A 54 -19.25 -21.97 -17.97
C GLU A 54 -19.02 -21.54 -19.43
N HIS A 55 -18.10 -20.60 -19.66
CA HIS A 55 -17.73 -20.11 -20.99
C HIS A 55 -16.51 -20.85 -21.59
N LEU A 56 -15.93 -21.80 -20.85
CA LEU A 56 -14.64 -22.39 -21.17
C LEU A 56 -14.74 -23.89 -21.41
N THR A 57 -13.88 -24.39 -22.31
CA THR A 57 -13.64 -25.82 -22.47
C THR A 57 -12.97 -26.41 -21.22
N GLU A 58 -13.08 -27.72 -21.01
CA GLU A 58 -12.49 -28.39 -19.85
C GLU A 58 -10.98 -28.14 -19.72
N ALA A 59 -10.26 -28.09 -20.85
CA ALA A 59 -8.81 -27.82 -20.88
C ALA A 59 -8.44 -26.35 -20.61
N GLN A 60 -9.37 -25.41 -20.80
CA GLN A 60 -9.17 -23.98 -20.52
C GLN A 60 -9.59 -23.59 -19.10
N ARG A 61 -10.36 -24.44 -18.40
CA ARG A 61 -10.77 -24.17 -17.03
C ARG A 61 -9.58 -24.28 -16.09
N GLN A 62 -9.59 -23.45 -15.05
CA GLN A 62 -8.65 -23.54 -13.95
C GLN A 62 -9.35 -23.37 -12.61
N SER A 63 -8.66 -23.76 -11.54
CA SER A 63 -9.14 -23.58 -10.17
C SER A 63 -9.22 -22.10 -9.79
N ASP A 64 -10.14 -21.78 -8.88
CA ASP A 64 -10.14 -20.49 -8.18
C ASP A 64 -9.07 -20.52 -7.08
N ASP A 65 -7.84 -20.23 -7.49
CA ASP A 65 -6.67 -20.23 -6.61
C ASP A 65 -6.71 -19.11 -5.58
N LEU A 66 -7.43 -18.01 -5.84
CA LEU A 66 -7.64 -16.94 -4.84
C LEU A 66 -8.58 -17.41 -3.74
N ALA A 67 -9.69 -18.08 -4.08
CA ALA A 67 -10.57 -18.68 -3.09
C ALA A 67 -9.84 -19.76 -2.27
N PHE A 68 -9.05 -20.62 -2.92
CA PHE A 68 -8.20 -21.59 -2.23
C PHE A 68 -7.24 -20.92 -1.23
N LEU A 69 -6.55 -19.86 -1.66
CA LEU A 69 -5.64 -19.13 -0.78
C LEU A 69 -6.38 -18.46 0.38
N GLY A 70 -7.59 -17.95 0.14
CA GLY A 70 -8.45 -17.39 1.19
C GLY A 70 -8.80 -18.39 2.30
N GLU A 71 -8.88 -19.68 1.97
CA GLU A 71 -9.02 -20.73 2.98
C GLU A 71 -7.67 -21.15 3.58
N LEU A 72 -6.60 -21.21 2.77
CA LEU A 72 -5.26 -21.54 3.25
C LEU A 72 -4.78 -20.57 4.34
N VAL A 73 -4.94 -19.27 4.14
CA VAL A 73 -4.47 -18.24 5.09
C VAL A 73 -5.18 -18.28 6.44
N LYS A 74 -6.25 -19.06 6.57
CA LYS A 74 -6.95 -19.33 7.83
C LYS A 74 -6.45 -20.60 8.54
N THR A 75 -5.33 -21.17 8.09
CA THR A 75 -4.73 -22.38 8.68
C THR A 75 -3.38 -22.07 9.35
N PRO A 76 -3.00 -22.80 10.42
CA PRO A 76 -1.74 -22.57 11.14
C PRO A 76 -0.49 -22.89 10.31
N GLY A 77 -0.62 -23.74 9.29
CA GLY A 77 0.49 -24.12 8.42
C GLY A 77 0.65 -23.26 7.17
N ALA A 78 -0.14 -22.19 7.02
CA ALA A 78 -0.05 -21.34 5.84
C ALA A 78 1.31 -20.65 5.78
N ASN A 79 1.96 -20.71 4.62
CA ASN A 79 3.18 -19.98 4.34
C ASN A 79 3.12 -19.51 2.89
N VAL A 80 2.79 -18.23 2.69
CA VAL A 80 2.51 -17.67 1.37
C VAL A 80 3.48 -16.53 1.10
N ILE A 81 4.32 -16.64 0.08
CA ILE A 81 5.10 -15.52 -0.46
C ILE A 81 4.25 -14.85 -1.54
N LYS A 82 3.85 -13.60 -1.27
CA LYS A 82 2.90 -12.83 -2.08
C LYS A 82 3.62 -11.71 -2.83
N LEU A 83 3.69 -11.84 -4.15
CA LEU A 83 4.30 -10.85 -5.03
C LEU A 83 3.28 -9.75 -5.40
N PRO A 84 3.71 -8.54 -5.78
CA PRO A 84 2.83 -7.51 -6.31
C PRO A 84 1.98 -8.02 -7.49
N ASN A 85 0.71 -7.65 -7.52
CA ASN A 85 -0.25 -8.07 -8.56
C ASN A 85 -1.10 -6.88 -9.03
N VAL A 86 -1.75 -7.02 -10.18
CA VAL A 86 -2.62 -5.98 -10.75
C VAL A 86 -3.91 -5.85 -9.92
N SER A 87 -4.12 -4.66 -9.37
CA SER A 87 -5.45 -4.21 -8.91
C SER A 87 -6.17 -3.52 -10.08
N ALA A 88 -6.87 -4.31 -10.89
CA ALA A 88 -7.24 -3.90 -12.25
C ALA A 88 -8.16 -2.68 -12.30
N SER A 89 -7.76 -1.67 -13.07
CA SER A 89 -8.68 -0.66 -13.60
C SER A 89 -9.59 -1.27 -14.68
N VAL A 90 -10.68 -0.58 -15.04
CA VAL A 90 -11.56 -1.02 -16.12
C VAL A 90 -10.80 -1.20 -17.45
N PRO A 91 -9.92 -0.26 -17.90
CA PRO A 91 -9.15 -0.47 -19.11
C PRO A 91 -8.25 -1.71 -19.09
N GLN A 92 -7.59 -1.99 -17.95
CA GLN A 92 -6.75 -3.18 -17.80
C GLN A 92 -7.58 -4.47 -17.85
N LEU A 93 -8.74 -4.48 -17.19
CA LEU A 93 -9.66 -5.61 -17.24
C LEU A 93 -10.10 -5.90 -18.68
N VAL A 94 -10.56 -4.88 -19.41
CA VAL A 94 -10.99 -5.01 -20.81
C VAL A 94 -9.84 -5.49 -21.71
N ALA A 95 -8.61 -4.99 -21.50
CA ALA A 95 -7.45 -5.42 -22.24
C ALA A 95 -7.11 -6.90 -22.00
N ALA A 96 -7.14 -7.35 -20.74
CA ALA A 96 -6.91 -8.75 -20.37
C ALA A 96 -7.98 -9.68 -20.97
N VAL A 97 -9.26 -9.28 -20.92
CA VAL A 97 -10.36 -10.03 -21.55
C VAL A 97 -10.15 -10.17 -23.06
N LYS A 98 -9.79 -9.07 -23.75
CA LYS A 98 -9.50 -9.10 -25.19
C LYS A 98 -8.31 -9.99 -25.56
N GLU A 99 -7.25 -9.97 -24.75
CA GLU A 99 -6.10 -10.83 -24.94
C GLU A 99 -6.48 -12.32 -24.82
N LEU A 100 -7.23 -12.67 -23.77
CA LEU A 100 -7.72 -14.04 -23.57
C LEU A 100 -8.66 -14.48 -24.70
N GLN A 101 -9.55 -13.61 -25.16
CA GLN A 101 -10.41 -13.87 -26.32
C GLN A 101 -9.58 -14.13 -27.59
N ALA A 102 -8.52 -13.36 -27.83
CA ALA A 102 -7.61 -13.58 -28.96
C ALA A 102 -6.85 -14.92 -28.85
N GLN A 103 -6.65 -15.42 -27.64
CA GLN A 103 -6.07 -16.74 -27.35
C GLN A 103 -7.10 -17.88 -27.34
N GLY A 104 -8.37 -17.60 -27.68
CA GLY A 104 -9.42 -18.60 -27.85
C GLY A 104 -10.29 -18.87 -26.62
N TYR A 105 -10.20 -18.06 -25.56
CA TYR A 105 -11.12 -18.13 -24.42
C TYR A 105 -12.42 -17.40 -24.77
N ALA A 106 -13.55 -18.11 -24.84
CA ALA A 106 -14.85 -17.55 -25.25
C ALA A 106 -15.55 -16.73 -24.14
N LEU A 107 -14.79 -15.84 -23.49
CA LEU A 107 -15.23 -15.00 -22.37
C LEU A 107 -16.17 -13.88 -22.84
N PRO A 108 -17.19 -13.52 -22.05
CA PRO A 108 -18.04 -12.37 -22.36
C PRO A 108 -17.29 -11.04 -22.20
N ASP A 109 -17.66 -10.04 -22.98
CA ASP A 109 -17.15 -8.67 -22.82
C ASP A 109 -17.60 -8.05 -21.49
N TYR A 110 -16.85 -7.06 -21.00
CA TYR A 110 -17.25 -6.26 -19.84
C TYR A 110 -18.28 -5.18 -20.24
N PRO A 111 -19.53 -5.22 -19.73
CA PRO A 111 -20.54 -4.24 -20.12
C PRO A 111 -20.48 -3.00 -19.21
N GLU A 112 -19.88 -1.92 -19.73
CA GLU A 112 -19.73 -0.66 -18.99
C GLU A 112 -21.07 -0.03 -18.57
N SER A 113 -22.09 -0.16 -19.43
CA SER A 113 -23.46 0.31 -19.20
C SER A 113 -24.45 -0.83 -19.47
N PRO A 114 -24.68 -1.73 -18.50
CA PRO A 114 -25.47 -2.93 -18.70
C PRO A 114 -26.95 -2.57 -18.97
N ALA A 115 -27.48 -3.02 -20.10
CA ALA A 115 -28.83 -2.73 -20.57
C ALA A 115 -29.86 -3.80 -20.16
N ASN A 116 -29.41 -4.97 -19.74
CA ASN A 116 -30.26 -6.11 -19.39
C ASN A 116 -29.69 -6.92 -18.21
N ASP A 117 -30.46 -7.87 -17.69
CA ASP A 117 -30.08 -8.62 -16.48
C ASP A 117 -28.90 -9.58 -16.70
N ALA A 118 -28.70 -10.08 -17.93
CA ALA A 118 -27.54 -10.90 -18.26
C ALA A 118 -26.25 -10.07 -18.20
N GLU A 119 -26.26 -8.86 -18.77
CA GLU A 119 -25.13 -7.92 -18.69
C GLU A 119 -24.88 -7.45 -17.26
N LYS A 120 -25.93 -7.20 -16.46
CA LYS A 120 -25.77 -6.90 -15.03
C LYS A 120 -25.08 -8.04 -14.28
N ALA A 121 -25.45 -9.29 -14.57
CA ALA A 121 -24.83 -10.46 -13.94
C ALA A 121 -23.36 -10.64 -14.36
N ILE A 122 -23.04 -10.44 -15.64
CA ILE A 122 -21.66 -10.48 -16.15
C ILE A 122 -20.82 -9.37 -15.51
N ARG A 123 -21.33 -8.13 -15.49
CA ARG A 123 -20.66 -7.01 -14.83
C ARG A 123 -20.42 -7.29 -13.36
N ALA A 124 -21.42 -7.81 -12.64
CA ALA A 124 -21.28 -8.13 -11.23
C ALA A 124 -20.14 -9.11 -10.96
N LYS A 125 -19.97 -10.14 -11.81
CA LYS A 125 -18.81 -11.06 -11.75
C LYS A 125 -17.48 -10.34 -12.01
N TYR A 126 -17.39 -9.53 -13.05
CA TYR A 126 -16.17 -8.76 -13.32
C TYR A 126 -15.85 -7.74 -12.22
N ASP A 127 -16.87 -7.18 -11.58
CA ASP A 127 -16.73 -6.20 -10.51
C ASP A 127 -16.12 -6.81 -9.24
N THR A 128 -16.17 -8.14 -9.06
CA THR A 128 -15.43 -8.84 -7.99
C THR A 128 -13.94 -9.05 -8.32
N ILE A 129 -13.53 -8.89 -9.58
CA ILE A 129 -12.15 -9.09 -10.05
C ILE A 129 -11.38 -7.76 -10.09
N LYS A 130 -12.03 -6.66 -10.46
CA LYS A 130 -11.38 -5.34 -10.61
C LYS A 130 -11.05 -4.69 -9.26
N GLY A 131 -10.10 -3.77 -9.25
CA GLY A 131 -9.58 -3.13 -8.04
C GLY A 131 -8.78 -4.09 -7.17
N SER A 132 -8.67 -3.77 -5.87
CA SER A 132 -7.89 -4.58 -4.92
C SER A 132 -8.68 -5.80 -4.45
N ALA A 133 -8.80 -6.81 -5.33
CA ALA A 133 -9.54 -8.03 -5.05
C ALA A 133 -8.74 -9.06 -4.23
N VAL A 134 -7.42 -9.07 -4.35
CA VAL A 134 -6.55 -10.08 -3.73
C VAL A 134 -6.26 -9.79 -2.26
N ASN A 135 -5.79 -8.58 -1.94
CA ASN A 135 -5.34 -8.24 -0.59
C ASN A 135 -6.42 -8.46 0.49
N PRO A 136 -7.71 -8.11 0.27
CA PRO A 136 -8.76 -8.39 1.24
C PRO A 136 -8.99 -9.87 1.56
N VAL A 137 -8.59 -10.77 0.68
CA VAL A 137 -8.72 -12.23 0.86
C VAL A 137 -7.52 -12.80 1.61
N LEU A 138 -6.31 -12.28 1.33
CA LEU A 138 -5.08 -12.84 1.89
C LEU A 138 -4.70 -12.24 3.25
N ARG A 139 -5.05 -10.97 3.51
CA ARG A 139 -4.68 -10.25 4.75
C ARG A 139 -5.60 -10.62 5.94
N GLU A 140 -5.61 -11.90 6.29
CA GLU A 140 -6.28 -12.46 7.47
C GLU A 140 -5.36 -12.40 8.71
N GLY A 141 -4.74 -11.23 8.92
CA GLY A 141 -3.71 -11.02 9.93
C GLY A 141 -3.27 -9.56 10.02
N ASN A 142 -2.54 -9.23 11.08
CA ASN A 142 -2.00 -7.89 11.30
C ASN A 142 -0.62 -7.73 10.68
N SER A 143 -0.21 -6.48 10.49
CA SER A 143 1.01 -6.10 9.78
C SER A 143 2.22 -6.05 10.72
N ASP A 144 3.32 -6.70 10.34
CA ASP A 144 4.68 -6.47 10.85
C ASP A 144 5.52 -5.94 9.68
N ARG A 145 5.78 -4.63 9.68
CA ARG A 145 6.53 -3.94 8.62
C ARG A 145 7.78 -3.28 9.17
N ARG A 146 8.92 -3.62 8.56
CA ARG A 146 10.25 -3.18 9.03
C ARG A 146 11.29 -3.23 7.92
N ALA A 147 12.35 -2.43 8.04
CA ALA A 147 13.49 -2.54 7.14
C ALA A 147 14.20 -3.87 7.41
N ALA A 148 14.61 -4.58 6.35
CA ALA A 148 15.52 -5.71 6.53
C ALA A 148 16.88 -5.18 7.00
N VAL A 149 17.54 -5.91 7.91
CA VAL A 149 18.84 -5.50 8.49
C VAL A 149 19.86 -5.21 7.39
N ALA A 150 19.92 -6.06 6.36
CA ALA A 150 20.84 -5.88 5.24
C ALA A 150 20.59 -4.56 4.46
N VAL A 151 19.32 -4.23 4.23
CA VAL A 151 18.94 -2.98 3.55
C VAL A 151 19.29 -1.77 4.40
N LYS A 152 19.09 -1.86 5.73
CA LYS A 152 19.44 -0.80 6.66
C LYS A 152 20.95 -0.56 6.71
N ASN A 153 21.75 -1.62 6.85
CA ASN A 153 23.21 -1.56 6.85
C ASN A 153 23.73 -0.92 5.56
N TYR A 154 23.16 -1.31 4.42
CA TYR A 154 23.52 -0.73 3.12
C TYR A 154 23.19 0.76 3.06
N ALA A 155 22.00 1.17 3.52
CA ALA A 155 21.61 2.58 3.57
C ALA A 155 22.51 3.41 4.49
N GLN A 156 22.99 2.83 5.59
CA GLN A 156 23.95 3.49 6.48
C GLN A 156 25.33 3.64 5.84
N ALA A 157 25.81 2.60 5.13
CA ALA A 157 27.09 2.65 4.41
C ALA A 157 27.04 3.52 3.14
N ASN A 158 25.86 3.68 2.54
CA ASN A 158 25.61 4.41 1.30
C ASN A 158 24.44 5.39 1.48
N PRO A 159 24.59 6.44 2.33
CA PRO A 159 23.50 7.32 2.68
C PRO A 159 22.95 8.04 1.46
N HIS A 160 21.64 7.92 1.25
CA HIS A 160 20.93 8.60 0.19
C HIS A 160 20.82 10.10 0.48
N ARG A 161 20.56 10.91 -0.56
CA ARG A 161 20.41 12.37 -0.38
C ARG A 161 19.17 12.69 0.43
N MET A 162 19.38 13.51 1.46
CA MET A 162 18.37 14.23 2.24
C MET A 162 18.49 15.73 1.94
N GLY A 163 17.36 16.40 1.72
CA GLY A 163 17.31 17.85 1.52
C GLY A 163 17.64 18.60 2.81
N ALA A 164 18.31 19.74 2.70
CA ALA A 164 18.64 20.56 3.84
C ALA A 164 17.39 21.24 4.40
N TRP A 165 17.23 21.19 5.72
CA TRP A 165 16.18 21.92 6.43
C TRP A 165 16.72 23.24 6.98
N SER A 166 15.99 24.33 6.70
CA SER A 166 16.29 25.65 7.24
C SER A 166 15.41 25.92 8.47
N ALA A 167 16.00 26.55 9.50
CA ALA A 167 15.22 27.06 10.64
C ALA A 167 14.21 28.15 10.23
N ASP A 168 14.43 28.79 9.07
CA ASP A 168 13.54 29.80 8.49
C ASP A 168 12.52 29.20 7.50
N SER A 169 12.44 27.87 7.38
CA SER A 169 11.45 27.23 6.49
C SER A 169 10.03 27.64 6.91
N LYS A 170 9.25 28.07 5.91
CA LYS A 170 7.83 28.40 6.08
C LYS A 170 6.91 27.20 5.86
N THR A 171 7.45 26.02 5.63
CA THR A 171 6.65 24.82 5.41
C THR A 171 5.90 24.46 6.68
N THR A 172 4.60 24.22 6.52
CA THR A 172 3.69 23.94 7.62
C THR A 172 2.69 22.87 7.21
N VAL A 173 2.13 22.18 8.20
CA VAL A 173 0.96 21.34 8.02
C VAL A 173 -0.25 22.07 8.57
N SER A 174 -1.29 22.24 7.76
CA SER A 174 -2.54 22.87 8.17
C SER A 174 -3.66 21.82 8.23
N THR A 175 -4.41 21.83 9.33
CA THR A 175 -5.52 20.90 9.58
C THR A 175 -6.66 21.61 10.28
N MET A 176 -7.87 21.04 10.24
CA MET A 176 -9.02 21.61 10.93
C MET A 176 -8.90 21.45 12.45
N ASP A 177 -9.29 22.47 13.21
CA ASP A 177 -9.26 22.42 14.68
C ASP A 177 -10.50 21.75 15.30
N ALA A 178 -11.62 21.71 14.56
CA ALA A 178 -12.89 21.13 14.99
C ALA A 178 -13.83 20.88 13.80
N ASN A 179 -14.89 20.10 14.04
CA ASN A 179 -15.92 19.69 13.07
C ASN A 179 -15.39 18.85 11.90
N ASP A 180 -14.27 18.18 12.10
CA ASP A 180 -13.69 17.15 11.24
C ASP A 180 -14.04 15.74 11.76
N PHE A 181 -13.50 14.69 11.13
CA PHE A 181 -13.81 13.33 11.57
C PHE A 181 -13.29 13.05 12.97
N ARG A 182 -12.10 13.55 13.33
CA ARG A 182 -11.53 13.33 14.67
C ARG A 182 -12.41 13.92 15.76
N SER A 183 -12.76 15.20 15.66
CA SER A 183 -13.45 15.94 16.72
C SER A 183 -14.92 15.58 16.88
N ASN A 184 -15.55 15.07 15.82
CA ASN A 184 -16.95 14.63 15.85
C ASN A 184 -17.13 13.14 16.18
N GLU A 185 -16.05 12.40 16.43
CA GLU A 185 -16.11 10.94 16.58
C GLU A 185 -16.85 10.50 17.84
N LYS A 186 -17.72 9.50 17.67
CA LYS A 186 -18.29 8.68 18.74
C LYS A 186 -17.90 7.22 18.51
N SER A 187 -17.61 6.51 19.59
CA SER A 187 -17.24 5.09 19.54
C SER A 187 -17.86 4.32 20.69
N ALA A 188 -18.13 3.03 20.47
CA ALA A 188 -18.60 2.11 21.49
C ALA A 188 -18.21 0.67 21.16
N THR A 189 -17.85 -0.09 22.19
CA THR A 189 -17.65 -1.54 22.09
C THR A 189 -18.98 -2.29 22.29
N LEU A 190 -19.37 -3.12 21.34
CA LEU A 190 -20.58 -3.93 21.42
C LEU A 190 -20.42 -5.10 22.41
N ALA A 191 -21.28 -5.18 23.43
CA ALA A 191 -21.26 -6.29 24.38
C ALA A 191 -21.79 -7.62 23.80
N GLN A 192 -22.63 -7.55 22.77
CA GLN A 192 -23.25 -8.70 22.10
C GLN A 192 -23.15 -8.49 20.58
N ALA A 193 -23.29 -9.58 19.81
CA ALA A 193 -23.40 -9.46 18.37
C ALA A 193 -24.68 -8.70 18.02
N ALA A 194 -24.60 -7.80 17.03
CA ALA A 194 -25.73 -6.97 16.63
C ALA A 194 -25.68 -6.68 15.14
N THR A 195 -26.84 -6.45 14.54
CA THR A 195 -26.95 -5.87 13.19
C THR A 195 -27.43 -4.43 13.28
N ALA A 196 -26.76 -3.53 12.58
CA ALA A 196 -27.10 -2.11 12.54
C ALA A 196 -27.68 -1.70 11.17
N ARG A 197 -28.74 -0.90 11.19
CA ARG A 197 -29.24 -0.10 10.07
C ARG A 197 -28.73 1.33 10.21
N ILE A 198 -28.32 1.95 9.11
CA ILE A 198 -27.92 3.36 9.07
C ILE A 198 -28.98 4.14 8.31
N GLU A 199 -29.58 5.12 8.96
CA GLU A 199 -30.67 5.93 8.42
C GLU A 199 -30.42 7.43 8.62
N HIS A 200 -30.86 8.23 7.66
CA HIS A 200 -30.92 9.68 7.73
C HIS A 200 -32.37 10.11 7.97
N VAL A 201 -32.60 10.88 9.02
CA VAL A 201 -33.89 11.47 9.36
C VAL A 201 -33.82 12.96 9.07
N ALA A 202 -34.50 13.40 8.00
CA ALA A 202 -34.56 14.79 7.61
C ALA A 202 -35.36 15.63 8.62
N LEU A 203 -35.22 16.97 8.57
CA LEU A 203 -35.93 17.89 9.46
C LEU A 203 -37.47 17.81 9.37
N ASP A 204 -38.01 17.32 8.25
CA ASP A 204 -39.44 17.10 8.04
C ASP A 204 -39.93 15.71 8.55
N GLY A 205 -39.03 14.90 9.10
CA GLY A 205 -39.30 13.55 9.58
C GLY A 205 -39.17 12.44 8.52
N THR A 206 -38.84 12.78 7.27
CA THR A 206 -38.59 11.78 6.22
C THR A 206 -37.38 10.92 6.58
N VAL A 207 -37.54 9.60 6.55
CA VAL A 207 -36.47 8.63 6.83
C VAL A 207 -35.95 8.04 5.53
N THR A 208 -34.64 8.19 5.29
CA THR A 208 -33.92 7.58 4.18
C THR A 208 -32.93 6.55 4.72
N VAL A 209 -33.09 5.29 4.33
CA VAL A 209 -32.13 4.24 4.68
C VAL A 209 -30.86 4.41 3.83
N LEU A 210 -29.74 4.73 4.47
CA LEU A 210 -28.43 4.85 3.82
C LEU A 210 -27.77 3.47 3.68
N LYS A 211 -27.96 2.62 4.70
CA LYS A 211 -27.49 1.22 4.71
C LYS A 211 -28.48 0.35 5.46
N ASP A 212 -28.98 -0.69 4.78
CA ASP A 212 -30.01 -1.56 5.34
C ASP A 212 -29.50 -2.44 6.51
N ALA A 213 -28.33 -3.07 6.34
CA ALA A 213 -27.75 -3.94 7.35
C ALA A 213 -26.22 -3.96 7.31
N VAL A 214 -25.61 -3.89 8.51
CA VAL A 214 -24.21 -4.19 8.79
C VAL A 214 -24.12 -5.03 10.06
N SER A 215 -23.58 -6.24 9.97
CA SER A 215 -23.52 -7.16 11.11
C SER A 215 -22.15 -7.15 11.78
N TYR A 216 -22.17 -7.06 13.11
CA TYR A 216 -20.98 -7.00 13.95
C TYR A 216 -20.99 -8.16 14.96
N PRO A 217 -19.88 -8.91 15.09
CA PRO A 217 -19.68 -9.81 16.21
C PRO A 217 -19.64 -9.07 17.55
N ALA A 218 -19.89 -9.78 18.65
CA ALA A 218 -19.65 -9.25 19.99
C ALA A 218 -18.17 -8.83 20.15
N GLY A 219 -17.94 -7.78 20.95
CA GLY A 219 -16.63 -7.17 21.15
C GLY A 219 -16.14 -6.31 19.98
N THR A 220 -16.97 -6.04 18.98
CA THR A 220 -16.60 -5.10 17.92
C THR A 220 -16.67 -3.66 18.45
N VAL A 221 -15.58 -2.92 18.29
CA VAL A 221 -15.55 -1.45 18.42
C VAL A 221 -16.19 -0.86 17.17
N VAL A 222 -17.24 -0.05 17.33
CA VAL A 222 -17.97 0.58 16.23
C VAL A 222 -17.94 2.09 16.40
N ASP A 223 -17.47 2.77 15.37
CA ASP A 223 -17.28 4.21 15.36
C ASP A 223 -18.25 4.86 14.38
N ALA A 224 -18.68 6.08 14.70
CA ALA A 224 -19.43 6.94 13.80
C ALA A 224 -18.94 8.38 13.95
N THR A 225 -18.80 9.08 12.83
CA THR A 225 -18.31 10.45 12.78
C THR A 225 -18.78 11.15 11.51
N PHE A 226 -18.53 12.45 11.40
CA PHE A 226 -18.74 13.22 10.19
C PHE A 226 -17.76 14.38 10.05
N MET A 227 -17.47 14.77 8.82
CA MET A 227 -16.77 16.02 8.50
C MET A 227 -17.80 17.04 8.01
N SER A 228 -17.83 18.21 8.64
CA SER A 228 -18.74 19.28 8.26
C SER A 228 -18.29 19.95 6.96
N ALA A 229 -19.14 19.93 5.93
CA ALA A 229 -18.85 20.57 4.64
C ALA A 229 -18.67 22.09 4.78
N ARG A 230 -19.47 22.72 5.66
CA ARG A 230 -19.35 24.15 5.96
C ARG A 230 -18.01 24.48 6.60
N ALA A 231 -17.63 23.73 7.65
CA ALA A 231 -16.37 23.96 8.34
C ALA A 231 -15.16 23.67 7.43
N LEU A 232 -15.21 22.59 6.65
CA LEU A 232 -14.20 22.26 5.65
C LEU A 232 -14.04 23.38 4.61
N GLY A 233 -15.15 23.88 4.06
CA GLY A 233 -15.12 24.99 3.10
C GLY A 233 -14.51 26.26 3.68
N ALA A 234 -14.86 26.62 4.92
CA ALA A 234 -14.29 27.78 5.61
C ALA A 234 -12.78 27.62 5.85
N PHE A 235 -12.36 26.46 6.37
CA PHE A 235 -10.96 26.10 6.59
C PHE A 235 -10.15 26.19 5.30
N LEU A 236 -10.65 25.60 4.20
CA LEU A 236 -9.94 25.63 2.92
C LEU A 236 -9.73 27.06 2.40
N LEU A 237 -10.76 27.91 2.49
CA LEU A 237 -10.66 29.31 2.08
C LEU A 237 -9.65 30.08 2.94
N GLU A 238 -9.65 29.85 4.25
CA GLU A 238 -8.67 30.42 5.17
C GLU A 238 -7.25 29.98 4.81
N GLN A 239 -7.03 28.68 4.58
CA GLN A 239 -5.69 28.15 4.27
C GLN A 239 -5.20 28.60 2.90
N ILE A 240 -6.07 28.78 1.90
CA ILE A 240 -5.71 29.38 0.62
C ILE A 240 -5.22 30.82 0.82
N ALA A 241 -5.96 31.63 1.59
CA ALA A 241 -5.57 33.01 1.88
C ALA A 241 -4.26 33.10 2.68
N ALA A 242 -4.11 32.28 3.73
CA ALA A 242 -2.90 32.21 4.55
C ALA A 242 -1.67 31.78 3.73
N THR A 243 -1.85 30.86 2.79
CA THR A 243 -0.78 30.41 1.89
C THR A 243 -0.31 31.54 0.96
N LYS A 244 -1.26 32.32 0.42
CA LYS A 244 -0.98 33.51 -0.42
C LYS A 244 -0.21 34.56 0.38
N GLU A 245 -0.63 34.84 1.61
CA GLU A 245 0.04 35.80 2.50
C GLU A 245 1.47 35.34 2.86
N ALA A 246 1.65 34.05 3.16
CA ALA A 246 2.95 33.48 3.50
C ALA A 246 3.94 33.44 2.30
N GLY A 247 3.41 33.47 1.06
CA GLY A 247 4.18 33.33 -0.17
C GLY A 247 4.73 31.91 -0.34
N THR A 248 3.94 30.90 -0.01
CA THR A 248 4.30 29.47 -0.10
C THR A 248 3.40 28.74 -1.10
N LEU A 249 3.72 27.49 -1.42
CA LEU A 249 2.89 26.67 -2.28
C LEU A 249 1.64 26.17 -1.54
N PHE A 250 0.47 26.24 -2.16
CA PHE A 250 -0.72 25.54 -1.67
C PHE A 250 -0.68 24.08 -2.11
N SER A 251 -0.86 23.17 -1.16
CA SER A 251 -0.97 21.74 -1.45
C SER A 251 -2.04 21.10 -0.59
N ILE A 252 -2.65 20.03 -1.11
CA ILE A 252 -3.60 19.19 -0.39
C ILE A 252 -3.17 17.72 -0.51
N HIS A 253 -3.12 17.05 0.63
CA HIS A 253 -2.60 15.68 0.75
C HIS A 253 -3.72 14.76 1.27
N LEU A 254 -4.22 13.89 0.41
CA LEU A 254 -5.32 12.95 0.69
C LEU A 254 -4.96 11.53 0.23
N LYS A 255 -5.87 10.57 0.40
CA LYS A 255 -5.70 9.18 -0.04
C LYS A 255 -6.85 8.72 -0.95
N ALA A 256 -7.16 9.52 -1.98
CA ALA A 256 -8.36 9.39 -2.83
C ALA A 256 -8.57 7.99 -3.46
N THR A 257 -7.51 7.26 -3.82
CA THR A 257 -7.64 5.91 -4.38
C THR A 257 -8.10 4.89 -3.34
N MET A 258 -7.59 4.98 -2.11
CA MET A 258 -7.95 4.06 -1.04
C MET A 258 -9.29 4.48 -0.43
N MET A 259 -9.36 5.73 0.03
CA MET A 259 -10.55 6.34 0.62
C MET A 259 -11.53 6.82 -0.45
N LYS A 260 -11.90 5.90 -1.35
CA LYS A 260 -12.60 6.11 -2.61
C LYS A 260 -13.98 6.80 -2.54
N VAL A 261 -14.49 7.08 -1.34
CA VAL A 261 -15.75 7.79 -1.12
C VAL A 261 -15.46 9.17 -0.50
N SER A 262 -14.88 9.21 0.71
CA SER A 262 -14.66 10.46 1.45
C SER A 262 -13.70 11.41 0.72
N ASP A 263 -12.54 10.92 0.32
CA ASP A 263 -11.43 11.77 -0.08
C ASP A 263 -11.66 12.45 -1.44
N PRO A 264 -12.28 11.80 -2.45
CA PRO A 264 -12.73 12.51 -3.64
C PRO A 264 -13.72 13.65 -3.35
N ILE A 265 -14.60 13.50 -2.35
CA ILE A 265 -15.53 14.58 -1.96
C ILE A 265 -14.74 15.73 -1.30
N ILE A 266 -13.85 15.43 -0.35
CA ILE A 266 -12.97 16.43 0.29
C ILE A 266 -12.13 17.18 -0.77
N PHE A 267 -11.58 16.44 -1.75
CA PHE A 267 -10.84 17.01 -2.87
C PHE A 267 -11.72 17.94 -3.71
N GLY A 268 -12.97 17.55 -3.97
CA GLY A 268 -13.95 18.39 -4.66
C GLY A 268 -14.25 19.68 -3.90
N HIS A 269 -14.31 19.66 -2.57
CA HIS A 269 -14.39 20.88 -1.75
C HIS A 269 -13.17 21.78 -1.93
N ALA A 270 -11.96 21.21 -2.01
CA ALA A 270 -10.74 21.97 -2.27
C ALA A 270 -10.74 22.63 -3.66
N VAL A 271 -11.17 21.90 -4.71
CA VAL A 271 -11.33 22.46 -6.06
C VAL A 271 -12.35 23.61 -6.06
N LYS A 272 -13.51 23.42 -5.42
CA LYS A 272 -14.54 24.47 -5.29
C LYS A 272 -14.03 25.68 -4.51
N ALA A 273 -13.29 25.48 -3.41
CA ALA A 273 -12.75 26.57 -2.61
C ALA A 273 -11.69 27.38 -3.37
N PHE A 274 -10.78 26.70 -4.07
CA PHE A 274 -9.75 27.35 -4.87
C PHE A 274 -10.35 28.15 -6.05
N LEU A 275 -11.38 27.59 -6.71
CA LEU A 275 -12.08 28.21 -7.82
C LEU A 275 -13.38 28.90 -7.41
N LYS A 276 -13.52 29.34 -6.15
CA LYS A 276 -14.78 29.85 -5.61
C LYS A 276 -15.45 30.91 -6.50
N PRO A 277 -14.74 31.94 -7.02
CA PRO A 277 -15.38 32.94 -7.88
C PRO A 277 -16.02 32.34 -9.15
N VAL A 278 -15.41 31.30 -9.72
CA VAL A 278 -15.94 30.59 -10.91
C VAL A 278 -17.18 29.78 -10.53
N PHE A 279 -17.12 28.99 -9.46
CA PHE A 279 -18.26 28.18 -9.02
C PHE A 279 -19.44 29.03 -8.56
N ASP A 280 -19.20 30.20 -7.95
CA ASP A 280 -20.26 31.15 -7.58
C ASP A 280 -20.92 31.78 -8.82
N THR A 281 -20.11 32.19 -9.80
CA THR A 281 -20.60 32.94 -10.99
C THR A 281 -21.31 32.02 -11.99
N TYR A 282 -20.79 30.81 -12.19
CA TYR A 282 -21.24 29.87 -13.23
C TYR A 282 -21.99 28.67 -12.66
N ALA A 283 -22.54 28.75 -11.44
CA ALA A 283 -23.15 27.62 -10.73
C ALA A 283 -24.14 26.81 -11.59
N ASP A 284 -25.15 27.50 -12.17
CA ASP A 284 -26.18 26.86 -13.00
C ASP A 284 -25.60 26.27 -14.30
N ASP A 285 -24.64 26.96 -14.90
CA ASP A 285 -23.96 26.52 -16.11
C ASP A 285 -23.13 25.25 -15.86
N LEU A 286 -22.32 25.24 -14.80
CA LEU A 286 -21.50 24.09 -14.39
C LEU A 286 -22.38 22.89 -14.01
N ALA A 287 -23.48 23.13 -13.30
CA ALA A 287 -24.45 22.10 -12.96
C ALA A 287 -25.12 21.50 -14.22
N ALA A 288 -25.56 22.34 -15.16
CA ALA A 288 -26.17 21.88 -16.41
C ALA A 288 -25.20 21.08 -17.30
N MET A 289 -23.89 21.38 -17.22
CA MET A 289 -22.84 20.63 -17.91
C MET A 289 -22.47 19.30 -17.21
N GLY A 290 -22.94 19.09 -15.98
CA GLY A 290 -22.56 17.92 -15.19
C GLY A 290 -21.11 17.97 -14.68
N VAL A 291 -20.58 19.17 -14.44
CA VAL A 291 -19.22 19.35 -13.89
C VAL A 291 -19.15 18.71 -12.51
N ASN A 292 -18.19 17.79 -12.34
CA ASN A 292 -17.94 17.12 -11.08
C ASN A 292 -16.55 17.48 -10.54
N PRO A 293 -16.45 18.35 -9.52
CA PRO A 293 -15.17 18.72 -8.93
C PRO A 293 -14.49 17.58 -8.16
N ASN A 294 -15.22 16.52 -7.78
CA ASN A 294 -14.62 15.34 -7.13
C ASN A 294 -13.70 14.57 -8.10
N SER A 295 -13.84 14.79 -9.42
CA SER A 295 -12.94 14.27 -10.45
C SER A 295 -11.66 15.09 -10.62
N GLY A 296 -11.51 16.18 -9.87
CA GLY A 296 -10.40 17.13 -9.94
C GLY A 296 -10.50 18.13 -11.08
N LEU A 297 -9.60 19.12 -11.05
CA LEU A 297 -9.53 20.22 -12.02
C LEU A 297 -9.37 19.71 -13.45
N GLY A 298 -8.62 18.63 -13.68
CA GLY A 298 -8.50 18.03 -15.02
C GLY A 298 -9.84 17.56 -15.56
N GLY A 299 -10.66 16.93 -14.71
CA GLY A 299 -12.03 16.54 -15.04
C GLY A 299 -12.91 17.76 -15.33
N VAL A 300 -12.87 18.77 -14.45
CA VAL A 300 -13.61 20.04 -14.61
C VAL A 300 -13.29 20.72 -15.95
N LEU A 301 -12.00 20.90 -16.26
CA LEU A 301 -11.52 21.50 -17.50
C LEU A 301 -11.98 20.70 -18.73
N SER A 302 -11.89 19.37 -18.67
CA SER A 302 -12.31 18.50 -19.77
C SER A 302 -13.80 18.64 -20.09
N THR A 303 -14.66 18.76 -19.08
CA THR A 303 -16.10 18.98 -19.25
C THR A 303 -16.38 20.37 -19.81
N ILE A 304 -15.75 21.41 -19.26
CA ILE A 304 -15.91 22.80 -19.69
C ILE A 304 -15.51 22.97 -21.17
N ALA A 305 -14.44 22.31 -21.62
CA ALA A 305 -13.96 22.38 -23.00
C ALA A 305 -14.99 21.90 -24.04
N THR A 306 -15.97 21.09 -23.64
CA THR A 306 -17.05 20.60 -24.53
C THR A 306 -18.25 21.55 -24.61
N SER A 307 -18.27 22.61 -23.81
CA SER A 307 -19.41 23.52 -23.68
C SER A 307 -19.31 24.74 -24.60
N PRO A 308 -20.44 25.27 -25.10
CA PRO A 308 -20.48 26.55 -25.82
C PRO A 308 -19.94 27.75 -25.00
N LYS A 309 -20.05 27.70 -23.66
CA LYS A 309 -19.48 28.71 -22.75
C LYS A 309 -18.04 28.38 -22.33
N GLY A 310 -17.45 27.33 -22.88
CA GLY A 310 -16.17 26.78 -22.44
C GLY A 310 -15.03 27.81 -22.41
N ALA A 311 -14.89 28.61 -23.46
CA ALA A 311 -13.85 29.64 -23.54
C ALA A 311 -14.01 30.76 -22.50
N GLU A 312 -15.25 31.15 -22.19
CA GLU A 312 -15.54 32.17 -21.18
C GLU A 312 -15.19 31.66 -19.78
N ILE A 313 -15.67 30.46 -19.44
CA ILE A 313 -15.41 29.84 -18.13
C ILE A 313 -13.92 29.52 -17.97
N GLN A 314 -13.24 29.07 -19.03
CA GLN A 314 -11.80 28.84 -19.02
C GLN A 314 -11.04 30.12 -18.68
N ALA A 315 -11.37 31.25 -19.33
CA ALA A 315 -10.72 32.52 -19.04
C ALA A 315 -10.96 32.98 -17.59
N ALA A 316 -12.15 32.71 -17.03
CA ALA A 316 -12.43 32.98 -15.63
C ALA A 316 -11.63 32.08 -14.68
N ILE A 317 -11.43 30.79 -15.03
CA ILE A 317 -10.55 29.88 -14.29
C ILE A 317 -9.12 30.38 -14.32
N ASP A 318 -8.59 30.72 -15.50
CA ASP A 318 -7.21 31.21 -15.65
C ASP A 318 -6.98 32.47 -14.79
N ALA A 319 -7.93 33.42 -14.81
CA ALA A 319 -7.86 34.62 -13.98
C ALA A 319 -7.87 34.33 -12.47
N VAL A 320 -8.62 33.32 -12.01
CA VAL A 320 -8.58 32.90 -10.60
C VAL A 320 -7.27 32.19 -10.28
N MET A 321 -6.77 31.32 -11.16
CA MET A 321 -5.49 30.64 -10.96
C MET A 321 -4.33 31.63 -10.85
N ASP A 322 -4.36 32.74 -11.62
CA ASP A 322 -3.36 33.82 -11.55
C ASP A 322 -3.45 34.67 -10.26
N ASP A 323 -4.64 34.84 -9.68
CA ASP A 323 -4.80 35.56 -8.42
C ASP A 323 -4.54 34.68 -7.18
N GLN A 324 -4.75 33.37 -7.26
CA GLN A 324 -4.58 32.47 -6.12
C GLN A 324 -3.09 32.22 -5.78
N PRO A 325 -2.77 31.67 -4.57
CA PRO A 325 -1.39 31.28 -4.27
C PRO A 325 -0.85 30.28 -5.30
N PRO A 326 0.47 30.25 -5.55
CA PRO A 326 1.07 29.25 -6.40
C PRO A 326 0.78 27.85 -5.85
N MET A 327 0.50 26.89 -6.73
CA MET A 327 0.16 25.53 -6.33
C MET A 327 1.38 24.62 -6.37
N TYR A 328 1.40 23.63 -5.48
CA TYR A 328 2.26 22.46 -5.63
C TYR A 328 1.99 21.77 -6.98
N MET A 329 3.06 21.44 -7.71
CA MET A 329 2.98 20.86 -9.04
C MET A 329 3.30 19.37 -9.03
N VAL A 330 2.48 18.59 -9.73
CA VAL A 330 2.76 17.20 -10.06
C VAL A 330 3.69 17.14 -11.28
N ASN A 331 3.47 18.03 -12.24
CA ASN A 331 4.31 18.21 -13.42
C ASN A 331 4.24 19.67 -13.90
N SER A 332 5.24 20.48 -13.56
CA SER A 332 5.31 21.91 -13.92
C SER A 332 5.37 22.12 -15.44
N ASP A 333 6.15 21.31 -16.18
CA ASP A 333 6.31 21.42 -17.64
C ASP A 333 4.99 21.26 -18.41
N LYS A 334 4.04 20.52 -17.83
CA LYS A 334 2.71 20.28 -18.40
C LYS A 334 1.60 21.08 -17.73
N GLY A 335 1.93 21.93 -16.75
CA GLY A 335 0.94 22.66 -15.97
C GLY A 335 0.04 21.79 -15.09
N ILE A 336 0.45 20.55 -14.78
CA ILE A 336 -0.35 19.64 -13.95
C ILE A 336 -0.10 19.96 -12.48
N THR A 337 -1.11 20.53 -11.85
CA THR A 337 -1.11 20.97 -10.45
C THR A 337 -1.61 19.87 -9.50
N ASN A 338 -1.44 20.07 -8.19
CA ASN A 338 -1.98 19.20 -7.14
C ASN A 338 -3.51 18.99 -7.25
N LEU A 339 -4.26 19.98 -7.77
CA LEU A 339 -5.71 19.89 -7.90
C LEU A 339 -6.18 19.20 -9.20
N HIS A 340 -5.28 18.81 -10.11
CA HIS A 340 -5.68 18.23 -11.40
C HIS A 340 -6.35 16.85 -11.28
N VAL A 341 -5.74 15.93 -10.54
CA VAL A 341 -6.23 14.55 -10.39
C VAL A 341 -6.17 14.17 -8.91
N PRO A 342 -7.28 13.72 -8.30
CA PRO A 342 -7.34 13.42 -6.86
C PRO A 342 -6.33 12.39 -6.36
N SER A 343 -5.88 11.50 -7.25
CA SER A 343 -4.96 10.41 -6.92
C SER A 343 -3.49 10.70 -7.20
N ASP A 344 -3.13 11.87 -7.73
CA ASP A 344 -1.73 12.16 -8.09
C ASP A 344 -0.86 12.46 -6.85
N VAL A 345 -1.42 13.13 -5.84
CA VAL A 345 -0.72 13.48 -4.59
C VAL A 345 -1.34 12.69 -3.43
N ILE A 346 -0.69 11.58 -3.09
CA ILE A 346 -1.17 10.64 -2.07
C ILE A 346 -0.40 10.87 -0.77
N ILE A 347 -1.10 11.17 0.33
CA ILE A 347 -0.54 11.68 1.59
C ILE A 347 0.66 10.87 2.15
N ASP A 348 0.54 9.55 2.21
CA ASP A 348 1.57 8.63 2.72
C ASP A 348 2.86 8.65 1.90
N ALA A 349 2.80 8.94 0.59
CA ALA A 349 4.00 9.06 -0.24
C ALA A 349 4.49 10.51 -0.38
N SER A 350 3.55 11.45 -0.53
CA SER A 350 3.83 12.86 -0.80
C SER A 350 4.39 13.59 0.41
N MET A 351 3.87 13.34 1.62
CA MET A 351 4.38 13.98 2.83
C MET A 351 5.82 13.54 3.14
N PRO A 352 6.18 12.25 3.15
CA PRO A 352 7.57 11.84 3.35
C PRO A 352 8.50 12.32 2.24
N ALA A 353 8.06 12.35 0.98
CA ALA A 353 8.85 12.87 -0.13
C ALA A 353 9.19 14.35 0.07
N LEU A 354 8.20 15.15 0.47
CA LEU A 354 8.37 16.58 0.80
C LEU A 354 9.28 16.77 2.01
N ILE A 355 9.10 15.97 3.08
CA ILE A 355 9.94 16.05 4.29
C ILE A 355 11.39 15.70 3.96
N ARG A 356 11.60 14.62 3.18
CA ARG A 356 12.91 14.22 2.67
C ARG A 356 13.55 15.30 1.81
N ALA A 357 12.77 16.05 1.04
CA ALA A 357 13.26 17.14 0.18
C ALA A 357 13.64 18.43 0.94
N GLY A 358 13.61 18.44 2.27
CA GLY A 358 13.90 19.65 3.06
C GLY A 358 12.67 20.53 3.27
N GLY A 359 11.48 19.93 3.25
CA GLY A 359 10.21 20.65 3.36
C GLY A 359 9.79 21.34 2.08
N LYS A 360 10.28 20.91 0.91
CA LYS A 360 10.07 21.62 -0.36
C LYS A 360 9.18 20.84 -1.32
N GLY A 361 8.27 21.57 -1.97
CA GLY A 361 7.49 21.12 -3.13
C GLY A 361 7.93 21.82 -4.41
N TRP A 362 7.46 21.36 -5.56
CA TRP A 362 7.75 21.98 -6.86
C TRP A 362 6.69 23.01 -7.21
N GLY A 363 7.12 24.23 -7.52
CA GLY A 363 6.25 25.34 -7.93
C GLY A 363 5.96 25.37 -9.44
N PRO A 364 5.07 26.26 -9.88
CA PRO A 364 4.73 26.44 -11.30
C PRO A 364 5.92 26.87 -12.17
N ASP A 365 6.94 27.49 -11.58
CA ASP A 365 8.19 27.89 -12.21
C ASP A 365 9.21 26.74 -12.35
N GLY A 366 8.86 25.54 -11.89
CA GLY A 366 9.74 24.38 -11.87
C GLY A 366 10.86 24.48 -10.84
N GLN A 367 10.71 25.31 -9.80
CA GLN A 367 11.66 25.43 -8.69
C GLN A 367 11.10 24.88 -7.38
N GLU A 368 11.99 24.55 -6.45
CA GLU A 368 11.63 24.09 -5.10
C GLU A 368 11.21 25.26 -4.20
N ALA A 369 10.08 25.13 -3.49
CA ALA A 369 9.57 26.17 -2.58
C ALA A 369 8.94 25.58 -1.31
N ASP A 370 8.91 26.38 -0.23
CA ASP A 370 8.18 26.03 0.99
C ASP A 370 6.70 25.87 0.69
N THR A 371 6.03 24.98 1.43
CA THR A 371 4.69 24.50 1.09
C THR A 371 3.79 24.48 2.32
N ASN A 372 2.57 24.98 2.19
CA ASN A 372 1.48 24.69 3.12
C ASN A 372 0.86 23.35 2.75
N CYS A 373 1.11 22.34 3.59
CA CYS A 373 0.66 20.96 3.44
C CYS A 373 -0.73 20.81 4.10
N VAL A 374 -1.79 21.03 3.33
CA VAL A 374 -3.17 20.96 3.86
C VAL A 374 -3.61 19.50 3.99
N ILE A 375 -3.91 19.10 5.23
CA ILE A 375 -4.45 17.79 5.61
C ILE A 375 -5.72 18.08 6.41
N PRO A 376 -6.91 18.11 5.77
CA PRO A 376 -8.12 18.65 6.42
C PRO A 376 -8.49 17.97 7.73
N ASP A 377 -8.47 16.64 7.79
CA ASP A 377 -8.78 15.91 9.02
C ASP A 377 -7.59 15.84 9.97
N SER A 378 -7.83 16.09 11.26
CA SER A 378 -6.79 16.21 12.28
C SER A 378 -6.40 14.89 12.95
N SER A 379 -7.04 13.76 12.62
CA SER A 379 -6.73 12.45 13.24
C SER A 379 -5.25 12.10 13.13
N TYR A 380 -4.64 12.41 11.99
CA TYR A 380 -3.28 11.97 11.66
C TYR A 380 -2.35 13.12 11.22
N ALA A 381 -2.88 14.33 10.98
CA ALA A 381 -2.09 15.49 10.55
C ALA A 381 -0.96 15.83 11.52
N ALA A 382 -1.19 15.61 12.83
CA ALA A 382 -0.24 15.90 13.88
C ALA A 382 1.09 15.13 13.75
N VAL A 383 1.10 13.95 13.13
CA VAL A 383 2.31 13.17 12.87
C VAL A 383 3.23 13.89 11.90
N TYR A 384 2.69 14.37 10.78
CA TYR A 384 3.49 15.08 9.79
C TYR A 384 3.87 16.48 10.25
N ASP A 385 2.98 17.17 10.97
CA ASP A 385 3.29 18.45 11.58
C ASP A 385 4.47 18.34 12.54
N GLU A 386 4.48 17.32 13.41
CA GLU A 386 5.59 17.06 14.32
C GLU A 386 6.87 16.68 13.57
N ALA A 387 6.79 15.88 12.52
CA ALA A 387 7.93 15.52 11.68
C ALA A 387 8.56 16.77 11.01
N VAL A 388 7.73 17.66 10.44
CA VAL A 388 8.17 18.93 9.85
C VAL A 388 8.84 19.80 10.92
N LYS A 389 8.19 19.99 12.08
CA LYS A 389 8.74 20.79 13.20
C LYS A 389 10.05 20.22 13.71
N ASN A 390 10.15 18.91 13.85
CA ASN A 390 11.38 18.23 14.28
C ASN A 390 12.52 18.48 13.29
N CYS A 391 12.26 18.41 11.98
CA CYS A 391 13.25 18.69 10.96
C CYS A 391 13.65 20.17 10.87
N ILE A 392 12.73 21.11 11.06
CA ILE A 392 13.05 22.55 11.18
C ILE A 392 13.97 22.79 12.37
N ALA A 393 13.68 22.18 13.52
CA ALA A 393 14.44 22.38 14.76
C ALA A 393 15.82 21.69 14.76
N ASN A 394 15.91 20.50 14.16
CA ASN A 394 17.10 19.62 14.31
C ASN A 394 17.82 19.33 12.98
N GLY A 395 17.36 19.90 11.87
CA GLY A 395 17.85 19.57 10.53
C GLY A 395 17.32 18.23 10.01
N ALA A 396 17.82 17.82 8.84
CA ALA A 396 17.48 16.53 8.25
C ALA A 396 17.87 15.34 9.15
N LEU A 397 17.20 14.20 8.98
CA LEU A 397 17.69 12.93 9.52
C LEU A 397 18.96 12.53 8.75
N ASP A 398 19.96 11.96 9.44
CA ASP A 398 21.18 11.43 8.82
C ASP A 398 21.04 9.90 8.61
N PRO A 399 20.87 9.43 7.36
CA PRO A 399 20.72 8.00 7.09
C PRO A 399 21.92 7.16 7.51
N ALA A 400 23.12 7.75 7.61
CA ALA A 400 24.35 7.04 7.98
C ALA A 400 24.36 6.59 9.45
N THR A 401 23.64 7.32 10.32
CA THR A 401 23.66 7.11 11.77
C THR A 401 22.28 6.84 12.37
N ALA A 402 21.21 7.12 11.63
CA ALA A 402 19.84 6.90 12.08
C ALA A 402 19.56 5.43 12.41
N GLY A 403 18.83 5.21 13.51
CA GLY A 403 18.23 3.91 13.85
C GLY A 403 17.04 3.60 12.96
N THR A 404 16.10 2.76 13.40
CA THR A 404 14.89 2.46 12.64
C THR A 404 13.60 2.56 13.43
N VAL A 405 12.52 3.01 12.79
CA VAL A 405 11.16 2.92 13.34
C VAL A 405 10.38 1.85 12.60
N GLN A 406 10.19 0.70 13.27
CA GLN A 406 9.40 -0.42 12.80
C GLN A 406 7.91 -0.19 13.07
N ASN A 407 7.02 -0.91 12.40
CA ASN A 407 5.59 -0.80 12.62
C ASN A 407 4.90 -2.15 12.85
N VAL A 408 4.07 -2.20 13.89
CA VAL A 408 3.08 -3.25 14.14
C VAL A 408 1.69 -2.65 13.96
N GLY A 409 1.04 -2.99 12.85
CA GLY A 409 -0.18 -2.33 12.38
C GLY A 409 -1.43 -3.20 12.46
N LEU A 410 -2.47 -2.68 13.11
CA LEU A 410 -3.80 -3.27 13.11
C LEU A 410 -4.43 -3.14 11.73
N MET A 411 -4.73 -4.26 11.06
CA MET A 411 -5.33 -4.22 9.71
C MET A 411 -6.26 -5.40 9.38
N ALA A 412 -6.21 -6.48 10.17
CA ALA A 412 -6.94 -7.70 9.87
C ALA A 412 -8.44 -7.42 9.71
N GLN A 413 -9.07 -8.10 8.74
CA GLN A 413 -10.51 -8.01 8.49
C GLN A 413 -11.03 -6.59 8.16
N LYS A 414 -10.19 -5.76 7.51
CA LYS A 414 -10.50 -4.37 7.14
C LYS A 414 -10.81 -3.50 8.35
N ALA A 415 -9.96 -3.58 9.37
CA ALA A 415 -10.06 -2.75 10.56
C ALA A 415 -10.13 -1.25 10.23
N GLU A 416 -10.92 -0.53 11.02
CA GLU A 416 -11.01 0.94 11.04
C GLU A 416 -11.49 1.55 9.69
N GLU A 417 -10.89 2.65 9.24
CA GLU A 417 -11.32 3.42 8.06
C GLU A 417 -11.27 2.60 6.75
N TYR A 418 -10.41 1.60 6.67
CA TYR A 418 -10.25 0.78 5.46
C TYR A 418 -11.46 -0.16 5.24
N GLY A 419 -12.27 -0.37 6.28
CA GLY A 419 -13.57 -1.05 6.19
C GLY A 419 -14.74 -0.13 5.91
N SER A 420 -14.56 1.20 5.96
CA SER A 420 -15.67 2.15 6.07
C SER A 420 -16.39 2.45 4.74
N HIS A 421 -15.84 2.06 3.59
CA HIS A 421 -16.36 2.50 2.29
C HIS A 421 -17.86 2.20 2.07
N PRO A 422 -18.38 1.02 2.46
CA PRO A 422 -19.81 0.72 2.33
C PRO A 422 -20.70 1.49 3.32
N THR A 423 -20.11 2.26 4.24
CA THR A 423 -20.72 2.98 5.35
C THR A 423 -20.25 4.45 5.41
N THR A 424 -19.83 5.01 4.27
CA THR A 424 -19.52 6.43 4.08
C THR A 424 -20.53 7.06 3.12
N PHE A 425 -21.09 8.20 3.48
CA PHE A 425 -22.16 8.86 2.73
C PHE A 425 -21.95 10.39 2.68
N GLU A 426 -22.19 10.98 1.51
CA GLU A 426 -22.44 12.42 1.40
C GLU A 426 -23.89 12.69 1.77
N ILE A 427 -24.12 13.60 2.72
CA ILE A 427 -25.44 13.83 3.29
C ILE A 427 -26.29 14.72 2.36
N PRO A 428 -27.50 14.29 1.96
CA PRO A 428 -28.28 15.01 0.95
C PRO A 428 -29.02 16.24 1.48
N ALA A 429 -29.33 16.28 2.77
CA ALA A 429 -30.12 17.34 3.39
C ALA A 429 -29.79 17.44 4.89
N ALA A 430 -30.12 18.56 5.52
CA ALA A 430 -29.98 18.69 6.96
C ALA A 430 -30.92 17.72 7.70
N GLY A 431 -30.44 17.20 8.84
CA GLY A 431 -31.16 16.19 9.61
C GLY A 431 -30.29 15.51 10.66
N THR A 432 -30.58 14.24 10.91
CA THR A 432 -29.83 13.40 11.85
C THR A 432 -29.53 12.05 11.22
N VAL A 433 -28.26 11.64 11.21
CA VAL A 433 -27.90 10.25 10.90
C VAL A 433 -27.92 9.43 12.17
N ARG A 434 -28.61 8.29 12.14
CA ARG A 434 -28.72 7.33 13.25
C ARG A 434 -28.21 5.97 12.81
N MET A 435 -27.46 5.32 13.69
CA MET A 435 -27.12 3.91 13.60
C MET A 435 -28.01 3.15 14.59
N VAL A 436 -29.01 2.43 14.07
CA VAL A 436 -30.04 1.75 14.86
C VAL A 436 -29.76 0.26 14.86
N LEU A 437 -29.63 -0.34 16.04
CA LEU A 437 -29.44 -1.77 16.23
C LEU A 437 -30.74 -2.55 16.01
N ASP A 438 -30.64 -3.85 15.78
CA ASP A 438 -31.76 -4.78 15.60
C ASP A 438 -32.73 -4.84 16.79
N ASN A 439 -32.26 -4.54 18.00
CA ASN A 439 -33.08 -4.42 19.20
C ASN A 439 -33.83 -3.07 19.31
N GLY A 440 -33.59 -2.13 18.38
CA GLY A 440 -34.19 -0.80 18.34
C GLY A 440 -33.38 0.31 19.03
N ASP A 441 -32.27 -0.04 19.69
CA ASP A 441 -31.41 0.95 20.34
C ASP A 441 -30.64 1.77 19.30
N ILE A 442 -30.45 3.07 19.58
CA ILE A 442 -29.57 3.93 18.78
C ILE A 442 -28.16 3.78 19.34
N LEU A 443 -27.26 3.16 18.57
CA LEU A 443 -25.85 3.04 18.95
C LEU A 443 -25.15 4.40 18.86
N HIS A 444 -25.31 5.08 17.73
CA HIS A 444 -24.72 6.39 17.46
C HIS A 444 -25.70 7.30 16.74
N GLU A 445 -25.65 8.60 17.02
CA GLU A 445 -26.38 9.62 16.26
C GLU A 445 -25.59 10.91 16.11
N HIS A 446 -25.76 11.58 14.96
CA HIS A 446 -25.11 12.84 14.63
C HIS A 446 -26.10 13.77 13.94
N ALA A 447 -26.17 15.03 14.39
CA ALA A 447 -26.79 16.09 13.60
C ALA A 447 -25.87 16.40 12.42
N VAL A 448 -26.45 16.49 11.23
CA VAL A 448 -25.71 16.67 9.97
C VAL A 448 -26.38 17.73 9.10
N GLU A 449 -25.58 18.37 8.25
CA GLU A 449 -26.01 19.32 7.23
C GLU A 449 -25.84 18.73 5.81
N ALA A 450 -26.45 19.37 4.81
CA ALA A 450 -26.28 18.96 3.42
C ALA A 450 -24.81 19.13 2.99
N GLY A 451 -24.27 18.11 2.32
CA GLY A 451 -22.87 18.05 1.88
C GLY A 451 -21.92 17.49 2.92
N ASP A 452 -22.32 17.36 4.19
CA ASP A 452 -21.46 16.72 5.21
C ASP A 452 -21.11 15.30 4.77
N ILE A 453 -19.90 14.87 5.15
CA ILE A 453 -19.44 13.52 4.87
C ILE A 453 -19.57 12.72 6.15
N TRP A 454 -20.54 11.80 6.22
CA TRP A 454 -20.71 10.92 7.38
C TRP A 454 -20.03 9.58 7.14
N ARG A 455 -19.43 8.99 8.17
CA ARG A 455 -18.72 7.72 8.09
C ARG A 455 -18.91 6.88 9.35
N SER A 456 -19.03 5.57 9.18
CA SER A 456 -18.81 4.59 10.24
C SER A 456 -17.72 3.60 9.90
N ALA A 457 -16.89 3.28 10.88
CA ALA A 457 -15.82 2.30 10.84
C ALA A 457 -16.03 1.24 11.93
N SER A 458 -15.31 0.12 11.85
CA SER A 458 -15.39 -0.92 12.87
C SER A 458 -14.10 -1.71 13.00
N THR A 459 -13.79 -2.14 14.22
CA THR A 459 -12.62 -2.94 14.54
C THR A 459 -13.03 -4.09 15.46
N ARG A 460 -12.81 -5.33 15.00
CA ARG A 460 -13.27 -6.53 15.71
C ARG A 460 -12.30 -6.91 16.83
N GLN A 461 -12.82 -7.53 17.89
CA GLN A 461 -12.04 -7.98 19.04
C GLN A 461 -10.84 -8.87 18.66
N ALA A 462 -11.07 -9.93 17.86
CA ALA A 462 -10.01 -10.89 17.56
C ALA A 462 -8.81 -10.25 16.81
N PRO A 463 -9.01 -9.38 15.80
CA PRO A 463 -7.94 -8.52 15.26
C PRO A 463 -7.18 -7.68 16.29
N ILE A 464 -7.87 -7.08 17.28
CA ILE A 464 -7.23 -6.25 18.32
C ILE A 464 -6.36 -7.12 19.23
N GLU A 465 -6.87 -8.27 19.66
CA GLU A 465 -6.13 -9.20 20.52
C GLU A 465 -4.87 -9.75 19.83
N ASP A 466 -4.99 -10.13 18.55
CA ASP A 466 -3.85 -10.57 17.73
C ASP A 466 -2.82 -9.45 17.52
N TRP A 467 -3.27 -8.21 17.30
CA TRP A 467 -2.39 -7.05 17.14
C TRP A 467 -1.57 -6.76 18.40
N VAL A 468 -2.21 -6.82 19.57
CA VAL A 468 -1.50 -6.66 20.86
C VAL A 468 -0.53 -7.82 21.09
N GLN A 469 -0.92 -9.05 20.77
CA GLN A 469 -0.02 -10.21 20.88
C GLN A 469 1.19 -10.08 19.94
N LEU A 470 0.99 -9.63 18.70
CA LEU A 470 2.08 -9.35 17.76
C LEU A 470 3.02 -8.27 18.29
N ALA A 471 2.49 -7.21 18.90
CA ALA A 471 3.31 -6.18 19.53
C ALA A 471 4.16 -6.72 20.69
N ILE A 472 3.59 -7.58 21.53
CA ILE A 472 4.31 -8.30 22.61
C ILE A 472 5.44 -9.16 22.03
N ASP A 473 5.14 -9.96 21.01
CA ASP A 473 6.12 -10.85 20.39
C ASP A 473 7.27 -10.06 19.75
N ARG A 474 6.97 -8.96 19.06
CA ARG A 474 7.98 -8.10 18.41
C ARG A 474 8.82 -7.35 19.44
N GLN A 475 8.21 -6.82 20.51
CA GLN A 475 8.95 -6.16 21.59
C GLN A 475 9.91 -7.15 22.27
N ALA A 476 9.47 -8.40 22.53
CA ALA A 476 10.32 -9.41 23.14
C ALA A 476 11.49 -9.82 22.23
N LEU A 477 11.26 -9.89 20.92
CA LEU A 477 12.28 -10.26 19.94
C LEU A 477 13.30 -9.15 19.69
N GLU A 478 12.85 -7.90 19.54
CA GLU A 478 13.72 -6.75 19.23
C GLU A 478 14.33 -6.11 20.48
N ASN A 479 13.66 -6.24 21.63
CA ASN A 479 14.03 -5.66 22.92
C ASN A 479 14.40 -4.17 22.83
N CYS A 480 13.59 -3.40 22.09
CA CYS A 480 13.72 -1.96 21.93
C CYS A 480 12.47 -1.22 22.43
N GLN A 481 12.47 0.10 22.31
CA GLN A 481 11.31 0.93 22.66
C GLN A 481 10.08 0.50 21.86
N ALA A 482 8.95 0.24 22.52
CA ALA A 482 7.68 -0.03 21.86
C ALA A 482 6.59 0.93 22.36
N VAL A 483 5.89 1.58 21.44
CA VAL A 483 4.90 2.62 21.76
C VAL A 483 3.60 2.31 21.04
N PHE A 484 2.48 2.24 21.77
CA PHE A 484 1.14 2.30 21.20
C PHE A 484 0.77 3.75 20.91
N TRP A 485 0.45 4.05 19.64
CA TRP A 485 0.10 5.40 19.19
C TRP A 485 -1.42 5.54 19.25
N LEU A 486 -1.92 5.80 20.46
CA LEU A 486 -3.34 5.88 20.77
C LEU A 486 -3.60 7.14 21.61
N ASP A 487 -4.45 8.04 21.10
CA ASP A 487 -4.87 9.24 21.81
C ASP A 487 -6.10 8.92 22.67
N GLU A 488 -5.94 8.88 23.99
CA GLU A 488 -7.05 8.60 24.91
C GLU A 488 -8.21 9.61 24.83
N ASN A 489 -8.00 10.76 24.19
CA ASN A 489 -9.04 11.77 23.94
C ASN A 489 -9.83 11.53 22.64
N ARG A 490 -9.37 10.63 21.77
CA ARG A 490 -10.13 10.18 20.61
C ARG A 490 -11.03 9.02 21.02
N ALA A 491 -12.32 9.09 20.68
CA ALA A 491 -13.31 8.13 21.15
C ALA A 491 -12.98 6.68 20.74
N HIS A 492 -12.54 6.47 19.50
CA HIS A 492 -12.11 5.15 19.01
C HIS A 492 -10.92 4.59 19.79
N ASP A 493 -9.84 5.37 19.88
CA ASP A 493 -8.60 4.97 20.54
C ASP A 493 -8.85 4.65 22.03
N ALA A 494 -9.74 5.38 22.69
CA ALA A 494 -10.18 5.09 24.06
C ALA A 494 -10.86 3.72 24.20
N GLU A 495 -11.65 3.27 23.22
CA GLU A 495 -12.20 1.91 23.19
C GLU A 495 -11.11 0.86 22.93
N LEU A 496 -10.15 1.11 22.03
CA LEU A 496 -9.01 0.21 21.81
C LEU A 496 -8.18 0.03 23.10
N LEU A 497 -7.98 1.10 23.87
CA LEU A 497 -7.22 1.05 25.14
C LEU A 497 -7.85 0.13 26.19
N LYS A 498 -9.18 -0.11 26.13
CA LYS A 498 -9.86 -1.08 27.00
C LYS A 498 -9.47 -2.52 26.71
N TYR A 499 -8.95 -2.81 25.51
CA TYR A 499 -8.35 -4.10 25.16
C TYR A 499 -6.84 -4.12 25.43
N VAL A 500 -6.13 -3.07 25.00
CA VAL A 500 -4.66 -3.00 25.07
C VAL A 500 -4.15 -3.12 26.50
N ARG A 501 -4.64 -2.27 27.43
CA ARG A 501 -4.11 -2.25 28.81
C ARG A 501 -4.27 -3.60 29.53
N PRO A 502 -5.47 -4.23 29.56
CA PRO A 502 -5.62 -5.52 30.21
C PRO A 502 -4.81 -6.66 29.59
N LEU A 503 -4.61 -6.65 28.27
CA LEU A 503 -3.81 -7.67 27.58
C LEU A 503 -2.32 -7.56 27.94
N LEU A 504 -1.78 -6.34 28.00
CA LEU A 504 -0.40 -6.10 28.45
C LEU A 504 -0.20 -6.47 29.92
N ASP A 505 -1.15 -6.13 30.78
CA ASP A 505 -1.12 -6.49 32.21
C ASP A 505 -1.17 -8.01 32.40
N LYS A 506 -2.07 -8.69 31.68
CA LYS A 506 -2.21 -10.15 31.72
C LYS A 506 -0.94 -10.86 31.26
N ALA A 507 -0.23 -10.30 30.27
CA ALA A 507 1.05 -10.82 29.82
C ALA A 507 2.22 -10.45 30.75
N GLY A 508 2.02 -9.54 31.71
CA GLY A 508 3.06 -9.11 32.66
C GLY A 508 4.16 -8.28 32.02
N VAL A 509 3.85 -7.55 30.93
CA VAL A 509 4.82 -6.78 30.13
C VAL A 509 4.43 -5.32 29.95
N ALA A 510 3.47 -4.80 30.72
CA ALA A 510 3.02 -3.42 30.61
C ALA A 510 4.15 -2.39 30.76
N ASP A 511 5.20 -2.69 31.55
CA ASP A 511 6.39 -1.85 31.73
C ASP A 511 7.28 -1.76 30.48
N LYS A 512 7.09 -2.65 29.50
CA LYS A 512 7.82 -2.67 28.22
C LYS A 512 7.23 -1.74 27.16
N PHE A 513 6.03 -1.21 27.40
CA PHE A 513 5.29 -0.42 26.43
C PHE A 513 4.98 0.97 26.97
N GLN A 514 5.05 1.96 26.09
CA GLN A 514 4.46 3.28 26.32
C GLN A 514 3.16 3.39 25.52
N ILE A 515 2.23 4.22 25.99
CA ILE A 515 1.01 4.58 25.28
C ILE A 515 1.00 6.09 25.18
N LEU A 516 1.08 6.61 23.96
CA LEU A 516 1.20 8.04 23.68
C LEU A 516 0.26 8.42 22.54
N ALA A 517 -0.29 9.64 22.60
CA ALA A 517 -0.99 10.19 21.46
C ALA A 517 -0.04 10.36 20.26
N PRO A 518 -0.55 10.36 19.01
CA PRO A 518 0.30 10.29 17.81
C PRO A 518 1.37 11.37 17.69
N ARG A 519 1.12 12.59 18.19
CA ARG A 519 2.11 13.69 18.19
C ARG A 519 3.28 13.36 19.10
N GLU A 520 3.00 13.05 20.36
CA GLU A 520 3.99 12.74 21.39
C GLU A 520 4.80 11.48 21.01
N ALA A 521 4.12 10.48 20.45
CA ALA A 521 4.77 9.28 19.94
C ALA A 521 5.72 9.58 18.77
N THR A 522 5.32 10.47 17.86
CA THR A 522 6.16 10.94 16.75
C THR A 522 7.42 11.64 17.27
N ALA A 523 7.27 12.59 18.19
CA ALA A 523 8.41 13.31 18.78
C ALA A 523 9.40 12.34 19.45
N LEU A 524 8.90 11.41 20.27
CA LEU A 524 9.72 10.41 20.93
C LEU A 524 10.44 9.48 19.91
N SER A 525 9.76 9.06 18.85
CA SER A 525 10.36 8.24 17.80
C SER A 525 11.45 8.99 17.04
N PHE A 526 11.27 10.29 16.75
CA PHE A 526 12.33 11.11 16.15
C PHE A 526 13.53 11.30 17.08
N ASP A 527 13.30 11.48 18.38
CA ASP A 527 14.39 11.55 19.37
C ASP A 527 15.16 10.23 19.47
N THR A 528 14.47 9.10 19.34
CA THR A 528 15.06 7.76 19.40
C THR A 528 15.87 7.47 18.13
N ILE A 529 15.27 7.66 16.96
CA ILE A 529 15.91 7.35 15.67
C ILE A 529 17.16 8.20 15.42
N ARG A 530 17.16 9.47 15.85
CA ARG A 530 18.33 10.37 15.73
C ARG A 530 19.50 9.96 16.62
N LYS A 531 19.28 9.20 17.68
CA LYS A 531 20.34 8.62 18.54
C LYS A 531 20.96 7.36 17.93
N GLY A 532 20.46 6.89 16.79
CA GLY A 532 20.84 5.60 16.23
C GLY A 532 20.09 4.41 16.84
N GLU A 533 19.05 4.66 17.64
CA GLU A 533 18.30 3.65 18.37
C GLU A 533 17.03 3.24 17.61
N ASN A 534 16.55 2.03 17.88
CA ASN A 534 15.36 1.49 17.22
C ASN A 534 14.10 1.67 18.08
N SER A 535 12.95 1.83 17.43
CA SER A 535 11.65 1.77 18.10
C SER A 535 10.59 1.04 17.27
N ILE A 536 9.57 0.53 17.94
CA ILE A 536 8.38 -0.10 17.34
C ILE A 536 7.20 0.84 17.57
N ALA A 537 6.62 1.34 16.49
CA ALA A 537 5.34 2.02 16.48
C ALA A 537 4.21 0.99 16.35
N VAL A 538 3.38 0.88 17.37
CA VAL A 538 2.23 -0.02 17.42
C VAL A 538 0.98 0.81 17.15
N THR A 539 0.36 0.65 15.98
CA THR A 539 -0.61 1.62 15.46
C THR A 539 -1.87 0.99 14.86
N GLY A 540 -2.93 1.80 14.72
CA GLY A 540 -4.06 1.54 13.83
C GLY A 540 -3.64 1.43 12.35
N ASN A 541 -4.60 1.15 11.49
CA ASN A 541 -4.45 0.84 10.07
C ASN A 541 -4.00 2.04 9.23
N VAL A 542 -4.55 3.23 9.46
CA VAL A 542 -4.14 4.44 8.73
C VAL A 542 -2.70 4.81 9.09
N LEU A 543 -2.37 4.84 10.39
CA LEU A 543 -1.01 5.14 10.83
C LEU A 543 -0.01 4.05 10.44
N ARG A 544 -0.42 2.77 10.38
CA ARG A 544 0.42 1.71 9.79
C ARG A 544 0.86 2.12 8.40
N ASP A 545 -0.08 2.52 7.58
CA ASP A 545 0.19 2.93 6.21
C ASP A 545 1.16 4.12 6.18
N TYR A 546 0.83 5.20 6.91
CA TYR A 546 1.60 6.44 6.89
C TYR A 546 3.02 6.26 7.41
N LEU A 547 3.20 5.55 8.53
CA LEU A 547 4.51 5.36 9.14
C LEU A 547 5.39 4.39 8.37
N THR A 548 4.79 3.41 7.68
CA THR A 548 5.55 2.48 6.82
C THR A 548 6.00 3.08 5.49
N ASP A 549 5.59 4.31 5.20
CA ASP A 549 6.20 5.14 4.16
C ASP A 549 7.10 6.23 4.77
N LEU A 550 6.66 6.93 5.81
CA LEU A 550 7.40 8.03 6.43
C LEU A 550 8.82 7.64 6.84
N PHE A 551 8.97 6.70 7.76
CA PHE A 551 10.29 6.36 8.28
C PHE A 551 11.16 5.66 7.23
N PRO A 552 10.67 4.68 6.45
CA PRO A 552 11.47 4.06 5.40
C PRO A 552 11.95 5.03 4.32
N ILE A 553 11.15 6.03 3.93
CA ILE A 553 11.59 7.05 2.97
C ILE A 553 12.72 7.91 3.57
N LEU A 554 12.66 8.26 4.85
CA LEU A 554 13.72 9.03 5.52
C LEU A 554 14.96 8.18 5.83
N GLU A 555 14.80 6.88 6.08
CA GLU A 555 15.87 5.97 6.46
C GLU A 555 16.59 5.36 5.26
N LEU A 556 15.85 4.98 4.22
CA LEU A 556 16.32 4.18 3.10
C LEU A 556 16.19 4.91 1.76
N GLY A 557 15.54 6.09 1.74
CA GLY A 557 15.25 6.85 0.54
C GLY A 557 14.07 6.30 -0.26
N THR A 558 13.47 5.19 0.19
CA THR A 558 12.33 4.51 -0.43
C THR A 558 11.64 3.58 0.56
N SER A 559 10.32 3.42 0.44
CA SER A 559 9.54 2.40 1.16
C SER A 559 9.44 1.06 0.41
N ALA A 560 10.00 0.98 -0.81
CA ALA A 560 9.89 -0.23 -1.64
C ALA A 560 10.75 -1.41 -1.13
N LYS A 561 11.76 -1.14 -0.28
CA LYS A 561 12.74 -2.13 0.19
C LYS A 561 12.45 -2.57 1.64
N MET A 562 11.19 -2.82 1.95
CA MET A 562 10.71 -3.16 3.29
C MET A 562 10.27 -4.63 3.37
N LEU A 563 10.50 -5.25 4.51
CA LEU A 563 9.80 -6.48 4.89
C LEU A 563 8.34 -6.12 5.20
N SER A 564 7.41 -6.87 4.60
CA SER A 564 5.98 -6.73 4.85
C SER A 564 5.42 -8.10 5.19
N ILE A 565 5.48 -8.43 6.49
CA ILE A 565 5.02 -9.71 7.03
C ILE A 565 3.60 -9.51 7.56
N VAL A 566 2.73 -10.46 7.26
CA VAL A 566 1.39 -10.55 7.81
C VAL A 566 1.34 -11.81 8.66
N LYS A 567 1.33 -11.64 9.97
CA LYS A 567 1.13 -12.75 10.90
C LYS A 567 -0.34 -13.12 10.85
N LEU A 568 -0.65 -14.27 10.25
CA LEU A 568 -2.03 -14.71 10.07
C LEU A 568 -2.60 -15.12 11.43
N MET A 569 -3.84 -14.73 11.70
CA MET A 569 -4.45 -14.85 13.02
C MET A 569 -4.49 -16.30 13.55
N GLN A 570 -4.48 -17.29 12.66
CA GLN A 570 -4.50 -18.71 13.01
C GLN A 570 -3.11 -19.35 13.11
N GLY A 571 -2.04 -18.53 13.05
CA GLY A 571 -0.64 -18.96 13.23
C GLY A 571 0.18 -19.11 11.95
N GLY A 572 -0.43 -18.96 10.77
CA GLY A 572 0.26 -18.95 9.49
C GLY A 572 1.07 -17.66 9.24
N GLY A 573 1.84 -17.65 8.16
CA GLY A 573 2.59 -16.49 7.68
C GLY A 573 2.26 -16.14 6.23
N LEU A 574 2.06 -14.84 5.96
CA LEU A 574 2.00 -14.27 4.62
C LEU A 574 3.13 -13.22 4.50
N PHE A 575 3.97 -13.36 3.47
CA PHE A 575 5.18 -12.57 3.26
C PHE A 575 5.03 -11.78 1.96
N GLU A 576 4.64 -10.51 2.06
CA GLU A 576 4.51 -9.63 0.90
C GLU A 576 5.89 -9.13 0.46
N THR A 577 6.23 -9.34 -0.82
CA THR A 577 7.56 -8.98 -1.36
C THR A 577 7.70 -7.50 -1.69
N GLY A 578 6.60 -6.73 -1.64
CA GLY A 578 6.61 -5.29 -1.85
C GLY A 578 5.22 -4.67 -1.72
N ALA A 579 5.18 -3.36 -1.45
CA ALA A 579 3.93 -2.59 -1.29
C ALA A 579 3.46 -1.92 -2.59
N GLY A 580 4.27 -1.93 -3.65
CA GLY A 580 3.99 -1.28 -4.93
C GLY A 580 3.10 -2.10 -5.88
N GLY A 581 2.88 -1.57 -7.08
CA GLY A 581 2.23 -2.30 -8.19
C GLY A 581 3.19 -3.21 -8.97
N SER A 582 2.70 -3.85 -10.03
CA SER A 582 3.42 -4.85 -10.84
C SER A 582 4.25 -4.27 -12.02
N ALA A 583 4.41 -2.94 -12.06
CA ALA A 583 5.34 -2.19 -12.92
C ALA A 583 5.23 -2.44 -14.44
N PRO A 584 4.13 -2.00 -15.11
CA PRO A 584 3.90 -2.19 -16.55
C PRO A 584 5.04 -1.65 -17.45
N LYS A 585 5.69 -0.55 -17.05
CA LYS A 585 6.81 0.05 -17.80
C LYS A 585 8.08 -0.82 -17.80
N HIS A 586 8.19 -1.79 -16.89
CA HIS A 586 9.31 -2.73 -16.87
C HIS A 586 9.08 -3.83 -17.92
N VAL A 587 7.83 -4.28 -18.06
CA VAL A 587 7.42 -5.22 -19.11
C VAL A 587 7.65 -4.63 -20.49
N GLN A 588 7.28 -3.36 -20.70
CA GLN A 588 7.52 -2.66 -21.97
C GLN A 588 9.00 -2.67 -22.35
N GLN A 589 9.90 -2.34 -21.41
CA GLN A 589 11.33 -2.38 -21.67
C GLN A 589 11.85 -3.79 -21.93
N LEU A 590 11.34 -4.81 -21.24
CA LEU A 590 11.71 -6.20 -21.55
C LEU A 590 11.27 -6.57 -22.98
N VAL A 591 10.04 -6.24 -23.37
CA VAL A 591 9.53 -6.59 -24.71
C VAL A 591 10.29 -5.83 -25.80
N GLU A 592 10.63 -4.55 -25.59
CA GLU A 592 11.30 -3.71 -26.59
C GLU A 592 12.82 -3.97 -26.67
N GLU A 593 13.47 -4.16 -25.52
CA GLU A 593 14.93 -4.14 -25.39
C GLU A 593 15.50 -5.37 -24.66
N ASN A 594 14.67 -6.35 -24.29
CA ASN A 594 15.03 -7.52 -23.48
C ASN A 594 15.88 -7.16 -22.25
N HIS A 595 15.48 -6.10 -21.55
CA HIS A 595 16.09 -5.65 -20.29
C HIS A 595 15.01 -5.49 -19.23
N LEU A 596 15.07 -6.28 -18.15
CA LEU A 596 14.13 -6.21 -17.03
C LEU A 596 14.76 -5.52 -15.83
N ARG A 597 14.40 -4.26 -15.60
CA ARG A 597 14.86 -3.46 -14.45
C ARG A 597 14.06 -3.66 -13.15
N TRP A 598 13.39 -4.80 -13.00
CA TRP A 598 12.64 -5.14 -11.78
C TRP A 598 13.60 -5.58 -10.68
N ASP A 599 13.55 -4.92 -9.52
CA ASP A 599 14.40 -5.23 -8.36
C ASP A 599 13.72 -6.29 -7.47
N SER A 600 14.25 -7.51 -7.47
CA SER A 600 13.73 -8.65 -6.70
C SER A 600 14.23 -8.69 -5.25
N LEU A 601 14.86 -7.63 -4.76
CA LEU A 601 15.34 -7.53 -3.38
C LEU A 601 14.26 -7.85 -2.33
N GLY A 602 13.02 -7.40 -2.57
CA GLY A 602 11.90 -7.71 -1.68
C GLY A 602 11.48 -9.18 -1.70
N GLU A 603 11.67 -9.88 -2.84
CA GLU A 603 11.45 -11.33 -2.96
C GLU A 603 12.50 -12.10 -2.16
N PHE A 604 13.77 -11.66 -2.19
CA PHE A 604 14.84 -12.25 -1.39
C PHE A 604 14.54 -12.13 0.11
N CYS A 605 14.20 -10.93 0.56
CA CYS A 605 13.88 -10.66 1.96
C CYS A 605 12.66 -11.49 2.44
N ALA A 606 11.60 -11.56 1.64
CA ALA A 606 10.42 -12.36 1.96
C ALA A 606 10.71 -13.87 2.01
N LEU A 607 11.57 -14.37 1.12
CA LEU A 607 12.01 -15.77 1.12
C LEU A 607 12.77 -16.12 2.40
N GLY A 608 13.69 -15.25 2.85
CA GLY A 608 14.44 -15.45 4.09
C GLY A 608 13.51 -15.58 5.30
N GLU A 609 12.54 -14.67 5.45
CA GLU A 609 11.55 -14.70 6.52
C GLU A 609 10.61 -15.92 6.41
N SER A 610 10.16 -16.27 5.21
CA SER A 610 9.32 -17.45 4.95
C SER A 610 10.01 -18.75 5.37
N LEU A 611 11.30 -18.91 5.08
CA LEU A 611 12.09 -20.08 5.47
C LEU A 611 12.34 -20.13 6.98
N LYS A 612 12.64 -19.00 7.62
CA LYS A 612 12.80 -18.89 9.08
C LYS A 612 11.50 -19.21 9.82
N PHE A 613 10.37 -18.72 9.32
CA PHE A 613 9.04 -19.07 9.83
C PHE A 613 8.76 -20.57 9.68
N LEU A 614 8.98 -21.14 8.50
CA LEU A 614 8.77 -22.56 8.26
C LEU A 614 9.62 -23.42 9.20
N ALA A 615 10.87 -23.02 9.41
CA ALA A 615 11.78 -23.71 10.31
C ALA A 615 11.25 -23.78 11.74
N GLN A 616 10.62 -22.71 12.23
CA GLN A 616 9.98 -22.68 13.55
C GLN A 616 8.72 -23.55 13.58
N VAL A 617 7.83 -23.40 12.60
CA VAL A 617 6.54 -24.10 12.57
C VAL A 617 6.69 -25.61 12.37
N LYS A 618 7.65 -26.03 11.55
CA LYS A 618 7.90 -27.46 11.25
C LYS A 618 9.08 -28.06 11.99
N ASN A 619 9.74 -27.30 12.87
CA ASN A 619 10.98 -27.70 13.53
C ASN A 619 12.03 -28.20 12.52
N ASN A 620 12.23 -27.45 11.43
CA ASN A 620 13.14 -27.78 10.33
C ASN A 620 14.43 -26.95 10.44
N PRO A 621 15.52 -27.47 11.06
CA PRO A 621 16.77 -26.73 11.21
C PRO A 621 17.45 -26.42 9.87
N LYS A 622 17.28 -27.27 8.84
CA LYS A 622 17.80 -27.00 7.49
C LYS A 622 17.16 -25.74 6.91
N ALA A 623 15.84 -25.60 7.02
CA ALA A 623 15.14 -24.38 6.58
C ALA A 623 15.64 -23.12 7.31
N MET A 624 16.01 -23.21 8.59
CA MET A 624 16.63 -22.09 9.33
C MET A 624 17.98 -21.71 8.74
N VAL A 625 18.82 -22.69 8.41
CA VAL A 625 20.12 -22.47 7.75
C VAL A 625 19.93 -21.82 6.39
N LEU A 626 18.97 -22.28 5.58
CA LEU A 626 18.63 -21.66 4.30
C LEU A 626 18.21 -20.20 4.48
N GLY A 627 17.29 -19.92 5.41
CA GLY A 627 16.81 -18.57 5.66
C GLY A 627 17.91 -17.60 6.12
N ARG A 628 18.83 -18.04 6.99
CA ARG A 628 20.00 -17.22 7.39
C ARG A 628 20.98 -17.00 6.23
N ALA A 629 21.17 -17.99 5.36
CA ALA A 629 22.02 -17.85 4.19
C ALA A 629 21.38 -16.93 3.13
N VAL A 630 20.04 -16.82 3.07
CA VAL A 630 19.35 -15.79 2.26
C VAL A 630 19.72 -14.40 2.76
N ASP A 631 19.69 -14.15 4.07
CA ASP A 631 20.05 -12.84 4.63
C ASP A 631 21.49 -12.43 4.22
N ALA A 632 22.43 -13.39 4.26
CA ALA A 632 23.81 -13.18 3.80
C ALA A 632 23.91 -12.93 2.27
N ALA A 633 23.13 -13.66 1.47
CA ALA A 633 23.09 -13.47 0.03
C ALA A 633 22.51 -12.10 -0.36
N THR A 634 21.46 -11.67 0.32
CA THR A 634 20.86 -10.35 0.17
C THR A 634 21.84 -9.25 0.53
N GLN A 635 22.61 -9.39 1.62
CA GLN A 635 23.70 -8.46 1.93
C GLN A 635 24.75 -8.43 0.81
N GLY A 636 25.14 -9.60 0.29
CA GLY A 636 26.09 -9.70 -0.83
C GLY A 636 25.62 -8.99 -2.10
N ILE A 637 24.31 -9.02 -2.42
CA ILE A 637 23.73 -8.26 -3.53
C ILE A 637 23.93 -6.75 -3.33
N LEU A 638 23.69 -6.27 -2.11
CA LEU A 638 23.78 -4.85 -1.78
C LEU A 638 25.25 -4.38 -1.74
N ASP A 639 26.13 -5.10 -1.05
CA ASP A 639 27.54 -4.74 -0.86
C ASP A 639 28.32 -4.65 -2.18
N HIS A 640 27.96 -5.49 -3.16
CA HIS A 640 28.63 -5.56 -4.46
C HIS A 640 27.83 -4.87 -5.58
N ASP A 641 26.81 -4.09 -5.23
CA ASP A 641 25.95 -3.34 -6.17
C ASP A 641 25.42 -4.21 -7.32
N LYS A 642 24.89 -5.40 -6.98
CA LYS A 642 24.33 -6.38 -7.93
C LYS A 642 22.82 -6.25 -8.10
N SER A 643 22.26 -5.08 -7.78
CA SER A 643 20.87 -4.75 -8.11
C SER A 643 20.75 -4.40 -9.60
N PRO A 644 19.55 -4.54 -10.20
CA PRO A 644 19.37 -4.24 -11.62
C PRO A 644 19.65 -2.78 -11.98
N GLY A 645 20.40 -2.59 -13.05
CA GLY A 645 20.49 -1.31 -13.76
C GLY A 645 19.16 -0.93 -14.41
N ARG A 646 19.08 0.30 -14.94
CA ARG A 646 17.85 0.82 -15.56
C ARG A 646 17.91 0.84 -17.09
N LYS A 647 19.10 0.64 -17.66
CA LYS A 647 19.38 0.81 -19.09
C LYS A 647 19.93 -0.48 -19.65
N VAL A 648 19.51 -0.79 -20.87
CA VAL A 648 20.07 -1.88 -21.66
C VAL A 648 21.60 -1.85 -21.70
N GLY A 649 22.22 -3.02 -21.58
CA GLY A 649 23.68 -3.18 -21.48
C GLY A 649 24.23 -3.06 -20.06
N GLN A 650 23.41 -2.65 -19.08
CA GLN A 650 23.70 -2.83 -17.66
C GLN A 650 23.18 -4.20 -17.18
N PRO A 651 23.71 -4.75 -16.07
CA PRO A 651 23.11 -5.92 -15.43
C PRO A 651 21.62 -5.68 -15.14
N ASP A 652 20.78 -6.70 -15.33
CA ASP A 652 19.34 -6.61 -15.11
C ASP A 652 18.85 -7.57 -14.03
N ASN A 653 17.53 -7.76 -13.92
CA ASN A 653 16.91 -8.66 -12.96
C ASN A 653 17.52 -10.08 -12.96
N ARG A 654 17.82 -10.63 -14.15
CA ARG A 654 18.36 -12.00 -14.29
C ARG A 654 19.78 -12.09 -13.76
N ASP A 655 20.58 -11.05 -13.96
CA ASP A 655 21.91 -10.95 -13.36
C ASP A 655 21.81 -10.95 -11.83
N SER A 656 20.88 -10.17 -11.27
CA SER A 656 20.68 -10.14 -9.82
C SER A 656 20.30 -11.50 -9.24
N HIS A 657 19.48 -12.30 -9.95
CA HIS A 657 19.13 -13.66 -9.54
C HIS A 657 20.33 -14.62 -9.59
N TYR A 658 21.18 -14.50 -10.61
CA TYR A 658 22.42 -15.27 -10.69
C TYR A 658 23.33 -14.96 -9.51
N TYR A 659 23.62 -13.68 -9.24
CA TYR A 659 24.48 -13.30 -8.12
C TYR A 659 23.86 -13.70 -6.77
N PHE A 660 22.54 -13.61 -6.64
CA PHE A 660 21.85 -14.06 -5.44
C PHE A 660 22.05 -15.57 -5.24
N ALA A 661 21.87 -16.38 -6.29
CA ALA A 661 22.12 -17.82 -6.24
C ALA A 661 23.58 -18.14 -5.88
N LEU A 662 24.54 -17.42 -6.44
CA LEU A 662 25.97 -17.55 -6.13
C LEU A 662 26.23 -17.28 -4.64
N TYR A 663 25.79 -16.12 -4.14
CA TYR A 663 26.02 -15.75 -2.75
C TYR A 663 25.26 -16.63 -1.76
N TRP A 664 24.06 -17.11 -2.13
CA TRP A 664 23.31 -18.04 -1.31
C TRP A 664 24.01 -19.39 -1.22
N ALA A 665 24.51 -19.92 -2.35
CA ALA A 665 25.29 -21.16 -2.37
C ALA A 665 26.59 -21.02 -1.57
N GLN A 666 27.29 -19.89 -1.69
CA GLN A 666 28.50 -19.60 -0.91
C GLN A 666 28.20 -19.52 0.60
N GLY A 667 27.12 -18.83 0.99
CA GLY A 667 26.68 -18.77 2.39
C GLY A 667 26.33 -20.14 2.95
N LEU A 668 25.65 -20.97 2.17
CA LEU A 668 25.30 -22.35 2.53
C LEU A 668 26.52 -23.27 2.61
N ALA A 669 27.53 -23.08 1.76
CA ALA A 669 28.78 -23.83 1.79
C ALA A 669 29.71 -23.43 2.95
N ALA A 670 29.65 -22.16 3.39
CA ALA A 670 30.54 -21.61 4.42
C ALA A 670 30.02 -21.76 5.86
N GLN A 671 28.71 -21.92 6.05
CA GLN A 671 28.12 -22.09 7.39
C GLN A 671 28.54 -23.42 8.05
N THR A 672 28.44 -23.47 9.38
CA THR A 672 28.90 -24.61 10.21
C THR A 672 27.78 -25.26 11.05
N ASP A 673 26.54 -24.81 10.88
CA ASP A 673 25.37 -25.31 11.61
C ASP A 673 24.85 -26.64 11.04
N ASP A 674 25.01 -26.87 9.74
CA ASP A 674 24.63 -28.12 9.06
C ASP A 674 25.71 -28.54 8.05
N VAL A 675 26.52 -29.54 8.43
CA VAL A 675 27.67 -30.02 7.63
C VAL A 675 27.22 -30.71 6.33
N GLU A 676 26.04 -31.32 6.31
CA GLU A 676 25.51 -32.00 5.12
C GLU A 676 25.12 -30.96 4.07
N LEU A 677 24.36 -29.92 4.46
CA LEU A 677 24.05 -28.80 3.59
C LEU A 677 25.32 -28.11 3.08
N ALA A 678 26.31 -27.87 3.94
CA ALA A 678 27.57 -27.28 3.51
C ALA A 678 28.27 -28.13 2.43
N ALA A 679 28.33 -29.44 2.62
CA ALA A 679 28.93 -30.36 1.65
C ALA A 679 28.15 -30.42 0.33
N THR A 680 26.81 -30.35 0.38
CA THR A 680 25.94 -30.31 -0.80
C THR A 680 26.11 -29.03 -1.61
N PHE A 681 26.18 -27.87 -0.94
CA PHE A 681 26.26 -26.57 -1.61
C PHE A 681 27.68 -26.17 -2.04
N ALA A 682 28.73 -26.75 -1.45
CA ALA A 682 30.12 -26.51 -1.86
C ALA A 682 30.36 -26.71 -3.38
N PRO A 683 29.99 -27.85 -4.01
CA PRO A 683 30.16 -28.01 -5.46
C PRO A 683 29.25 -27.10 -6.28
N ILE A 684 28.06 -26.73 -5.79
CA ILE A 684 27.15 -25.80 -6.46
C ILE A 684 27.75 -24.39 -6.47
N ALA A 685 28.26 -23.92 -5.33
CA ALA A 685 28.92 -22.63 -5.18
C ALA A 685 30.16 -22.53 -6.10
N GLN A 686 30.96 -23.61 -6.14
CA GLN A 686 32.13 -23.67 -7.03
C GLN A 686 31.71 -23.63 -8.51
N ALA A 687 30.70 -24.40 -8.91
CA ALA A 687 30.22 -24.41 -10.29
C ALA A 687 29.66 -23.05 -10.73
N LEU A 688 28.91 -22.35 -9.86
CA LEU A 688 28.42 -21.00 -10.14
C LEU A 688 29.59 -20.00 -10.29
N ALA A 689 30.57 -20.06 -9.39
CA ALA A 689 31.75 -19.19 -9.44
C ALA A 689 32.61 -19.43 -10.70
N ASP A 690 32.88 -20.69 -11.04
CA ASP A 690 33.68 -21.06 -12.21
C ASP A 690 32.99 -20.67 -13.53
N ALA A 691 31.66 -20.67 -13.55
CA ALA A 691 30.86 -20.32 -14.71
C ALA A 691 30.48 -18.82 -14.82
N GLU A 692 30.89 -17.97 -13.87
CA GLU A 692 30.45 -16.57 -13.76
C GLU A 692 30.60 -15.78 -15.07
N ALA A 693 31.78 -15.87 -15.69
CA ALA A 693 32.07 -15.14 -16.91
C ALA A 693 31.18 -15.60 -18.09
N GLN A 694 30.86 -16.89 -18.17
CA GLN A 694 29.98 -17.42 -19.21
C GLN A 694 28.53 -17.03 -18.94
N ILE A 695 28.07 -17.16 -17.69
CA ILE A 695 26.68 -16.84 -17.32
C ILE A 695 26.39 -15.36 -17.57
N THR A 696 27.26 -14.47 -17.09
CA THR A 696 27.06 -13.03 -17.28
C THR A 696 27.18 -12.62 -18.76
N ALA A 697 28.01 -13.30 -19.55
CA ALA A 697 28.06 -13.10 -21.00
C ALA A 697 26.76 -13.56 -21.70
N ASP A 698 26.21 -14.72 -21.33
CA ASP A 698 24.93 -15.23 -21.87
C ASP A 698 23.78 -14.26 -21.57
N LEU A 699 23.71 -13.77 -20.32
CA LEU A 699 22.69 -12.82 -19.87
C LEU A 699 22.80 -11.48 -20.61
N ALA A 700 24.01 -10.93 -20.73
CA ALA A 700 24.27 -9.69 -21.44
C ALA A 700 23.95 -9.82 -22.94
N ALA A 701 24.30 -10.95 -23.58
CA ALA A 701 24.06 -11.21 -24.99
C ALA A 701 22.56 -11.31 -25.34
N ALA A 702 21.70 -11.63 -24.37
CA ALA A 702 20.25 -11.63 -24.57
C ALA A 702 19.66 -10.22 -24.66
N GLN A 703 20.30 -9.21 -24.07
CA GLN A 703 19.79 -7.84 -24.03
C GLN A 703 19.92 -7.10 -25.37
N GLY A 704 19.12 -6.05 -25.56
CA GLY A 704 19.19 -5.12 -26.69
C GLY A 704 18.41 -5.55 -27.93
N GLN A 705 17.70 -6.68 -27.88
CA GLN A 705 16.80 -7.14 -28.93
C GLN A 705 15.37 -7.23 -28.39
N PRO A 706 14.34 -7.06 -29.21
CA PRO A 706 12.96 -7.29 -28.77
C PRO A 706 12.75 -8.73 -28.28
N ALA A 707 12.02 -8.89 -27.19
CA ALA A 707 11.65 -10.19 -26.62
C ALA A 707 10.18 -10.52 -26.93
N ASP A 708 9.92 -11.77 -27.30
CA ASP A 708 8.56 -12.29 -27.47
C ASP A 708 8.21 -13.19 -26.29
N ILE A 709 7.26 -12.75 -25.47
CA ILE A 709 6.72 -13.48 -24.31
C ILE A 709 5.32 -14.08 -24.60
N GLY A 710 4.80 -13.95 -25.82
CA GLY A 710 3.55 -14.60 -26.26
C GLY A 710 2.23 -14.03 -25.72
N GLY A 711 2.28 -12.91 -25.00
CA GLY A 711 1.11 -12.25 -24.39
C GLY A 711 1.56 -11.10 -23.50
N TYR A 712 0.63 -10.50 -22.75
CA TYR A 712 0.92 -9.50 -21.72
C TYR A 712 0.33 -9.91 -20.37
N TYR A 713 -1.00 -10.07 -20.28
CA TYR A 713 -1.67 -10.53 -19.07
C TYR A 713 -1.68 -12.07 -18.96
N HIS A 714 -1.57 -12.77 -20.08
CA HIS A 714 -1.49 -14.22 -20.15
C HIS A 714 -0.40 -14.64 -21.15
N THR A 715 0.83 -14.67 -20.67
CA THR A 715 2.03 -14.98 -21.46
C THR A 715 2.11 -16.47 -21.81
N ASP A 716 2.88 -16.80 -22.86
CA ASP A 716 3.22 -18.19 -23.15
C ASP A 716 4.33 -18.66 -22.19
N PRO A 717 4.13 -19.75 -21.41
CA PRO A 717 5.12 -20.18 -20.42
C PRO A 717 6.48 -20.57 -21.01
N ALA A 718 6.51 -21.17 -22.21
CA ALA A 718 7.75 -21.61 -22.84
C ALA A 718 8.55 -20.42 -23.38
N LYS A 719 7.87 -19.46 -24.02
CA LYS A 719 8.49 -18.22 -24.48
C LYS A 719 9.00 -17.38 -23.31
N THR A 720 8.19 -17.24 -22.26
CA THR A 720 8.59 -16.52 -21.04
C THR A 720 9.82 -17.15 -20.42
N ALA A 721 9.86 -18.48 -20.27
CA ALA A 721 11.05 -19.18 -19.75
C ALA A 721 12.29 -18.97 -20.63
N ALA A 722 12.14 -19.01 -21.96
CA ALA A 722 13.26 -18.78 -22.88
C ALA A 722 13.84 -17.36 -22.75
N VAL A 723 12.99 -16.35 -22.58
CA VAL A 723 13.42 -14.95 -22.36
C VAL A 723 14.05 -14.77 -20.98
N MET A 724 13.46 -15.35 -19.95
CA MET A 724 13.85 -15.13 -18.56
C MET A 724 15.01 -16.02 -18.08
N ARG A 725 15.34 -17.08 -18.81
CA ARG A 725 16.43 -18.01 -18.50
C ARG A 725 17.33 -18.29 -19.71
N PRO A 726 17.97 -17.26 -20.31
CA PRO A 726 18.70 -17.44 -21.56
C PRO A 726 20.06 -18.12 -21.39
N SER A 727 20.64 -18.14 -20.18
CA SER A 727 21.93 -18.81 -19.93
C SER A 727 21.76 -20.32 -19.77
N ALA A 728 22.24 -21.07 -20.76
CA ALA A 728 22.31 -22.53 -20.70
C ALA A 728 23.27 -23.00 -19.58
N ALA A 729 24.35 -22.26 -19.32
CA ALA A 729 25.31 -22.57 -18.26
C ALA A 729 24.65 -22.49 -16.87
N LEU A 730 23.89 -21.42 -16.59
CA LEU A 730 23.15 -21.30 -15.34
C LEU A 730 22.07 -22.39 -15.24
N ASN A 731 21.32 -22.63 -16.31
CA ASN A 731 20.27 -23.64 -16.32
C ASN A 731 20.81 -25.06 -16.07
N ALA A 732 22.03 -25.38 -16.52
CA ALA A 732 22.64 -26.68 -16.28
C ALA A 732 23.07 -26.89 -14.80
N ILE A 733 23.31 -25.81 -14.06
CA ILE A 733 23.67 -25.87 -12.63
C ILE A 733 22.42 -25.92 -11.75
N ILE A 734 21.37 -25.16 -12.12
CA ILE A 734 20.13 -25.05 -11.34
C ILE A 734 19.12 -26.16 -11.67
N GLY A 735 19.10 -26.64 -12.91
CA GLY A 735 18.06 -27.51 -13.46
C GLY A 735 18.19 -29.01 -13.18
#